data_AF-A0AA87IX71-F1
#
_entry.id   AF-A0AA87IX71-F1
#
_cell.length_a   1.000
_cell.length_b   1.000
_cell.length_c   1.000
_cell.angle_alpha   90.00
_cell.angle_beta   90.00
_cell.angle_gamma   90.00
#
_symmetry.space_group_name_H-M   'P 1'
#
loop_
_entity.id
_entity.type
_entity.pdbx_description
1 polymer ?
#
loop_
_entity_poly.entity_id
_entity_poly.type
_entity_poly.pdbx_seq_one_letter_code
_entity_poly.pdbx_strand_id
1 'polypeptide(L)'
;PATAAGAANASGAASVAIGVGAVASGDEGLALGNLATATGLNSQAAGFNARAFSQNATALGTNSKAGVLGSTTIVNDTAIGYKAFAIGGNSTSLGSQVQANGANSVALGVSTTATGNNSFAGGNSATTGAASTVAIGDTVSVAAAAGPGSTAIGANSSVTGGTGAVAIGNGQTVNGDGAVAIGDPNSATGTGAVTIGANNTSNGQGAVALGNSNTATGQGSVALGNTSNAAAAGAVALGDTAVANNAGDVALGSKSVTAAAVGTSGATIGGTAYTFAGTAPTSTVSVGAVGAERTITNVAAGRLSATSTDAINGSQLFATNQQVTSNTTAITNITNGGTKYFHANSTLPDSTATGTDSVAIGPNAVANNAGDVALGSGSTTAAAVATTGDTINGNAYTYAGTTPTSTLSVGAPGAERTITNVAAGRVSASSTDAINGSQLFATNTEVGKVGTTVNNIVNGGGIKYFHSNSTLPDSTATGTDSVAIGPNAVANNAGDIALGSGSVTAAANPTSGATIGGTAYTFAGATPTSVVSVGAPGAERQITNVAAGQLSGTSTDAVNGSQLFATNQQVTSNTTAISNITNGKAGPFVSDNSVTATQPVSSGANALAGGYGASATGAASSVIGNSATDNGVANSTVVGQGASIASGMTGSNVAIGQGSAVTAAAVPTAGATIGGTAYTFAGATPAGVFSVGTAGNERQITNVAAGQLSSTSTDAVNGSQLFATNQQVTSNTTAITNINNGGGIKYFHSNSTLPDSTATGTDSVAIGPNAVANNAGDIALGSGSTTAAAVATTGDTINGNAYTYAGTTPTSTLSVGAPGAERTITNVAAGRVSASSTDAINGSQLFATNTEVGKIGTAVTNITNGKAGPFVSDSSVTSTQPVSSGANALAGGFGASATGAASSVIGNGATDNGVANSTVLGQGASITAGLTGS
;
A
#
# COMPACT_ATOMS: atom_id res chain seq x y z
N PRO A 1 -17.65 50.48 93.86
CA PRO A 1 -17.64 49.73 95.14
C PRO A 1 -16.48 48.71 95.14
N ALA A 2 -15.45 48.99 95.95
CA ALA A 2 -14.23 48.19 96.09
C ALA A 2 -14.44 47.08 97.13
N THR A 3 -14.21 45.82 96.75
CA THR A 3 -14.17 44.66 97.66
C THR A 3 -12.89 43.86 97.37
N ALA A 4 -12.07 43.71 98.42
CA ALA A 4 -10.95 42.78 98.59
C ALA A 4 -9.99 42.57 97.39
N ALA A 5 -8.79 43.15 97.49
CA ALA A 5 -7.64 42.78 96.66
C ALA A 5 -7.37 41.27 96.81
N GLY A 6 -7.72 40.50 95.78
CA GLY A 6 -7.66 39.04 95.79
C GLY A 6 -6.22 38.54 95.96
N ALA A 7 -5.95 37.91 97.09
CA ALA A 7 -4.74 37.11 97.27
C ALA A 7 -4.70 35.97 96.24
N ALA A 8 -3.50 35.46 95.93
CA ALA A 8 -3.37 34.21 95.20
C ALA A 8 -4.03 33.07 96.01
N ASN A 9 -4.83 32.23 95.35
CA ASN A 9 -5.56 31.13 95.98
C ASN A 9 -5.12 29.79 95.38
N ALA A 10 -4.37 29.00 96.14
CA ALA A 10 -3.99 27.63 95.80
C ALA A 10 -4.78 26.67 96.70
N SER A 11 -5.93 26.18 96.22
CA SER A 11 -6.86 25.34 96.99
C SER A 11 -6.84 23.86 96.60
N GLY A 12 -6.20 23.50 95.48
CA GLY A 12 -6.00 22.10 95.07
C GLY A 12 -4.82 21.45 95.79
N ALA A 13 -4.82 20.12 95.92
CA ALA A 13 -3.69 19.39 96.50
C ALA A 13 -2.43 19.58 95.64
N ALA A 14 -1.27 19.88 96.25
CA ALA A 14 -0.01 20.16 95.56
C ALA A 14 -0.07 21.27 94.49
N SER A 15 -1.02 22.21 94.61
CA SER A 15 -1.19 23.32 93.67
C SER A 15 -0.28 24.53 93.98
N VAL A 16 -0.02 25.36 92.96
CA VAL A 16 0.81 26.57 93.05
C VAL A 16 0.06 27.75 92.41
N ALA A 17 -0.16 28.82 93.17
CA ALA A 17 -0.75 30.07 92.67
C ALA A 17 0.17 31.27 92.97
N ILE A 18 0.60 31.99 91.93
CA ILE A 18 1.53 33.13 92.02
C ILE A 18 0.98 34.30 91.19
N GLY A 19 0.56 35.38 91.87
CA GLY A 19 0.02 36.60 91.24
C GLY A 19 -1.31 37.07 91.86
N VAL A 20 -1.62 38.36 91.76
CA VAL A 20 -2.88 38.92 92.30
C VAL A 20 -4.09 38.33 91.57
N GLY A 21 -5.02 37.75 92.34
CA GLY A 21 -6.22 37.08 91.81
C GLY A 21 -5.94 35.76 91.05
N ALA A 22 -4.74 35.18 91.17
CA ALA A 22 -4.46 33.86 90.61
C ALA A 22 -5.20 32.76 91.39
N VAL A 23 -5.79 31.78 90.69
CA VAL A 23 -6.57 30.69 91.29
C VAL A 23 -6.07 29.34 90.76
N ALA A 24 -5.45 28.52 91.60
CA ALA A 24 -5.12 27.13 91.33
C ALA A 24 -5.98 26.22 92.21
N SER A 25 -7.10 25.72 91.69
CA SER A 25 -8.09 24.93 92.45
C SER A 25 -8.18 23.46 92.04
N GLY A 26 -7.58 23.08 90.92
CA GLY A 26 -7.38 21.68 90.57
C GLY A 26 -6.14 21.10 91.28
N ASP A 27 -6.18 19.82 91.62
CA ASP A 27 -5.02 19.11 92.17
C ASP A 27 -3.86 19.14 91.16
N GLU A 28 -2.62 19.32 91.66
CA GLU A 28 -1.40 19.52 90.88
C GLU A 28 -1.46 20.72 89.90
N GLY A 29 -2.39 21.66 90.12
CA GLY A 29 -2.59 22.82 89.25
C GLY A 29 -1.56 23.93 89.47
N LEU A 30 -1.08 24.55 88.38
CA LEU A 30 -0.17 25.70 88.39
C LEU A 30 -0.84 26.94 87.79
N ALA A 31 -1.02 28.01 88.57
CA ALA A 31 -1.50 29.32 88.12
C ALA A 31 -0.44 30.41 88.35
N LEU A 32 0.19 30.89 87.28
CA LEU A 32 1.28 31.88 87.31
C LEU A 32 0.93 33.15 86.52
N GLY A 33 0.55 34.22 87.21
CA GLY A 33 0.20 35.51 86.60
C GLY A 33 -1.04 36.16 87.21
N ASN A 34 -1.23 37.46 87.00
CA ASN A 34 -2.41 38.17 87.48
C ASN A 34 -3.69 37.62 86.82
N LEU A 35 -4.68 37.23 87.62
CA LEU A 35 -5.93 36.57 87.20
C LEU A 35 -5.76 35.22 86.46
N ALA A 36 -4.59 34.58 86.55
CA ALA A 36 -4.41 33.24 85.98
C ALA A 36 -5.27 32.21 86.72
N THR A 37 -5.95 31.31 86.03
CA THR A 37 -6.89 30.33 86.61
C THR A 37 -6.59 28.91 86.12
N ALA A 38 -6.20 28.01 87.02
CA ALA A 38 -5.98 26.59 86.78
C ALA A 38 -6.95 25.77 87.65
N THR A 39 -8.05 25.27 87.07
CA THR A 39 -9.10 24.54 87.83
C THR A 39 -9.17 23.05 87.50
N GLY A 40 -8.50 22.60 86.45
CA GLY A 40 -8.44 21.18 86.09
C GLY A 40 -7.35 20.42 86.85
N LEU A 41 -7.51 19.10 87.00
CA LEU A 41 -6.45 18.22 87.50
C LEU A 41 -5.20 18.34 86.60
N ASN A 42 -4.02 18.54 87.20
CA ASN A 42 -2.74 18.68 86.50
C ASN A 42 -2.77 19.77 85.40
N SER A 43 -3.49 20.87 85.66
CA SER A 43 -3.65 21.97 84.71
C SER A 43 -2.63 23.10 84.93
N GLN A 44 -2.16 23.73 83.86
CA GLN A 44 -1.14 24.79 83.91
C GLN A 44 -1.67 26.05 83.23
N ALA A 45 -1.78 27.15 83.96
CA ALA A 45 -2.17 28.47 83.45
C ALA A 45 -1.06 29.48 83.77
N ALA A 46 -0.35 30.01 82.76
CA ALA A 46 0.68 31.03 82.95
C ALA A 46 0.47 32.24 82.04
N GLY A 47 0.41 33.45 82.59
CA GLY A 47 0.18 34.72 81.87
C GLY A 47 -1.01 35.51 82.44
N PHE A 48 -1.14 36.78 82.04
CA PHE A 48 -2.27 37.61 82.47
C PHE A 48 -3.60 37.01 82.00
N ASN A 49 -4.50 36.69 82.94
CA ASN A 49 -5.82 36.11 82.64
C ASN A 49 -5.76 34.82 81.79
N ALA A 50 -4.69 34.02 81.92
CA ALA A 50 -4.60 32.69 81.33
C ALA A 50 -5.53 31.71 82.06
N ARG A 51 -6.22 30.81 81.35
CA ARG A 51 -7.27 29.94 81.91
C ARG A 51 -7.12 28.49 81.47
N ALA A 52 -6.72 27.61 82.36
CA ALA A 52 -6.67 26.17 82.15
C ALA A 52 -7.77 25.49 82.97
N PHE A 53 -8.88 25.14 82.32
CA PHE A 53 -10.10 24.70 83.01
C PHE A 53 -10.26 23.18 83.11
N SER A 54 -9.67 22.44 82.17
CA SER A 54 -9.85 21.00 82.00
C SER A 54 -8.66 20.19 82.53
N GLN A 55 -8.83 18.88 82.73
CA GLN A 55 -7.72 17.98 83.11
C GLN A 55 -6.58 18.04 82.06
N ASN A 56 -5.33 18.09 82.54
CA ASN A 56 -4.10 18.24 81.73
C ASN A 56 -4.11 19.45 80.78
N ALA A 57 -4.97 20.46 81.04
CA ALA A 57 -5.04 21.64 80.19
C ALA A 57 -3.82 22.54 80.40
N THR A 58 -3.23 23.05 79.33
CA THR A 58 -2.08 23.96 79.36
C THR A 58 -2.44 25.27 78.67
N ALA A 59 -2.55 26.37 79.40
CA ALA A 59 -2.83 27.73 78.91
C ALA A 59 -1.64 28.66 79.21
N LEU A 60 -0.81 28.96 78.21
CA LEU A 60 0.39 29.80 78.37
C LEU A 60 0.27 31.06 77.49
N GLY A 61 0.19 32.24 78.08
CA GLY A 61 0.11 33.52 77.38
C GLY A 61 -1.10 34.35 77.81
N THR A 62 -1.05 35.65 77.50
CA THR A 62 -2.06 36.63 77.89
C THR A 62 -3.43 36.32 77.27
N ASN A 63 -4.45 36.18 78.11
CA ASN A 63 -5.82 35.77 77.73
C ASN A 63 -5.90 34.42 77.01
N SER A 64 -4.93 33.52 77.20
CA SER A 64 -5.05 32.14 76.68
C SER A 64 -6.13 31.34 77.43
N LYS A 65 -6.79 30.40 76.75
CA LYS A 65 -7.80 29.52 77.34
C LYS A 65 -7.65 28.09 76.82
N ALA A 66 -7.41 27.16 77.73
CA ALA A 66 -7.42 25.73 77.48
C ALA A 66 -8.56 25.07 78.27
N GLY A 67 -9.48 24.41 77.57
CA GLY A 67 -10.62 23.71 78.14
C GLY A 67 -11.86 24.57 78.42
N VAL A 68 -12.88 23.91 78.98
CA VAL A 68 -14.18 24.49 79.31
C VAL A 68 -14.48 24.24 80.79
N LEU A 69 -14.81 25.31 81.51
CA LEU A 69 -15.09 25.24 82.95
C LEU A 69 -16.24 24.25 83.25
N GLY A 70 -15.97 23.29 84.13
CA GLY A 70 -16.95 22.28 84.55
C GLY A 70 -17.17 21.11 83.59
N SER A 71 -16.42 21.04 82.47
CA SER A 71 -16.51 19.90 81.55
C SER A 71 -15.73 18.70 82.06
N THR A 72 -16.34 17.51 82.02
CA THR A 72 -15.70 16.23 82.35
C THR A 72 -15.27 15.42 81.13
N THR A 73 -15.64 15.87 79.92
CA THR A 73 -15.34 15.18 78.64
C THR A 73 -14.27 15.88 77.82
N ILE A 74 -14.04 17.17 78.06
CA ILE A 74 -13.02 17.99 77.40
C ILE A 74 -11.78 17.98 78.27
N VAL A 75 -10.69 17.38 77.79
CA VAL A 75 -9.40 17.20 78.49
C VAL A 75 -8.22 17.35 77.53
N ASN A 76 -7.01 17.52 78.05
CA ASN A 76 -5.73 17.58 77.29
C ASN A 76 -5.62 18.73 76.28
N ASP A 77 -6.31 19.85 76.51
CA ASP A 77 -6.22 21.02 75.62
C ASP A 77 -4.94 21.82 75.87
N THR A 78 -4.29 22.27 74.81
CA THR A 78 -3.07 23.11 74.87
C THR A 78 -3.30 24.42 74.13
N ALA A 79 -3.24 25.55 74.83
CA ALA A 79 -3.38 26.90 74.27
C ALA A 79 -2.16 27.75 74.64
N ILE A 80 -1.32 28.08 73.65
CA ILE A 80 -0.07 28.82 73.85
C ILE A 80 -0.06 30.08 72.96
N GLY A 81 0.00 31.26 73.56
CA GLY A 81 0.10 32.57 72.90
C GLY A 81 -0.97 33.58 73.31
N TYR A 82 -0.99 34.75 72.67
CA TYR A 82 -1.94 35.83 72.96
C TYR A 82 -3.34 35.47 72.45
N LYS A 83 -4.35 35.42 73.33
CA LYS A 83 -5.73 35.02 72.96
C LYS A 83 -5.82 33.68 72.21
N ALA A 84 -4.97 32.71 72.55
CA ALA A 84 -5.07 31.35 72.02
C ALA A 84 -6.18 30.57 72.76
N PHE A 85 -7.13 29.97 72.05
CA PHE A 85 -8.25 29.22 72.62
C PHE A 85 -8.29 27.77 72.12
N ALA A 86 -7.98 26.81 72.99
CA ALA A 86 -8.15 25.38 72.73
C ALA A 86 -9.29 24.85 73.61
N ILE A 87 -10.45 24.56 73.03
CA ILE A 87 -11.67 24.20 73.80
C ILE A 87 -12.37 22.95 73.29
N GLY A 88 -11.80 22.25 72.32
CA GLY A 88 -12.45 21.11 71.66
C GLY A 88 -12.25 19.75 72.35
N GLY A 89 -11.27 19.62 73.25
CA GLY A 89 -10.82 18.35 73.81
C GLY A 89 -9.74 17.70 72.94
N ASN A 90 -8.59 17.40 73.54
CA ASN A 90 -7.34 17.04 72.85
C ASN A 90 -6.95 18.06 71.76
N SER A 91 -7.34 19.33 71.93
CA SER A 91 -7.12 20.37 70.93
C SER A 91 -5.86 21.18 71.21
N THR A 92 -5.17 21.63 70.16
CA THR A 92 -3.93 22.41 70.28
C THR A 92 -4.07 23.74 69.54
N SER A 93 -3.87 24.84 70.25
CA SER A 93 -3.85 26.22 69.75
C SER A 93 -2.48 26.83 70.05
N LEU A 94 -1.72 27.19 69.02
CA LEU A 94 -0.39 27.81 69.17
C LEU A 94 -0.27 29.07 68.30
N GLY A 95 -0.17 30.24 68.93
CA GLY A 95 0.03 31.53 68.27
C GLY A 95 -0.87 32.66 68.77
N SER A 96 -1.15 33.66 67.93
CA SER A 96 -1.90 34.88 68.30
C SER A 96 -3.32 34.85 67.74
N GLN A 97 -4.34 34.98 68.59
CA GLN A 97 -5.76 34.95 68.23
C GLN A 97 -6.21 33.65 67.53
N VAL A 98 -5.57 32.54 67.88
CA VAL A 98 -5.86 31.21 67.32
C VAL A 98 -6.97 30.50 68.09
N GLN A 99 -7.80 29.70 67.41
CA GLN A 99 -8.94 29.01 68.02
C GLN A 99 -9.05 27.55 67.54
N ALA A 100 -8.74 26.58 68.38
CA ALA A 100 -8.99 25.16 68.15
C ALA A 100 -10.27 24.74 68.93
N ASN A 101 -11.40 24.82 68.25
CA ASN A 101 -12.74 24.58 68.83
C ASN A 101 -13.22 23.13 68.61
N GLY A 102 -12.71 22.43 67.60
CA GLY A 102 -13.08 21.03 67.32
C GLY A 102 -12.31 20.02 68.18
N ALA A 103 -12.90 18.84 68.44
CA ALA A 103 -12.19 17.77 69.13
C ALA A 103 -10.98 17.29 68.30
N ASN A 104 -9.84 17.02 68.95
CA ASN A 104 -8.59 16.63 68.29
C ASN A 104 -8.11 17.63 67.21
N SER A 105 -8.55 18.88 67.27
CA SER A 105 -8.20 19.90 66.28
C SER A 105 -6.90 20.61 66.62
N VAL A 106 -6.25 21.15 65.59
CA VAL A 106 -4.95 21.79 65.70
C VAL A 106 -4.99 23.12 64.94
N ALA A 107 -4.82 24.24 65.64
CA ALA A 107 -4.79 25.60 65.11
C ALA A 107 -3.43 26.27 65.39
N LEU A 108 -2.65 26.60 64.35
CA LEU A 108 -1.32 27.22 64.46
C LEU A 108 -1.24 28.53 63.70
N GLY A 109 -0.60 29.56 64.28
CA GLY A 109 -0.23 30.80 63.58
C GLY A 109 -0.93 32.06 64.07
N VAL A 110 -1.54 32.85 63.18
CA VAL A 110 -2.21 34.11 63.52
C VAL A 110 -3.64 34.10 63.03
N SER A 111 -4.60 34.40 63.91
CA SER A 111 -6.03 34.46 63.58
C SER A 111 -6.61 33.18 62.96
N THR A 112 -5.99 32.02 63.18
CA THR A 112 -6.46 30.74 62.62
C THR A 112 -7.60 30.16 63.45
N THR A 113 -8.51 29.43 62.80
CA THR A 113 -9.68 28.83 63.47
C THR A 113 -9.95 27.42 62.95
N ALA A 114 -9.79 26.42 63.82
CA ALA A 114 -10.11 25.03 63.56
C ALA A 114 -11.35 24.59 64.35
N THR A 115 -12.53 24.64 63.73
CA THR A 115 -13.80 24.25 64.37
C THR A 115 -14.22 22.82 64.07
N GLY A 116 -13.73 22.23 62.98
CA GLY A 116 -13.99 20.84 62.66
C GLY A 116 -13.25 19.85 63.56
N ASN A 117 -13.87 18.73 63.89
CA ASN A 117 -13.19 17.63 64.60
C ASN A 117 -12.06 17.06 63.73
N ASN A 118 -10.94 16.67 64.34
CA ASN A 118 -9.75 16.13 63.66
C ASN A 118 -9.21 17.07 62.56
N SER A 119 -9.47 18.38 62.63
CA SER A 119 -9.04 19.33 61.60
C SER A 119 -7.72 20.03 61.96
N PHE A 120 -6.99 20.44 60.92
CA PHE A 120 -5.74 21.19 61.03
C PHE A 120 -5.86 22.53 60.30
N ALA A 121 -5.70 23.65 61.01
CA ALA A 121 -5.63 24.99 60.43
C ALA A 121 -4.29 25.66 60.79
N GLY A 122 -3.40 25.87 59.82
CA GLY A 122 -2.08 26.44 60.04
C GLY A 122 -1.77 27.61 59.13
N GLY A 123 -1.30 28.75 59.67
CA GLY A 123 -0.89 29.91 58.87
C GLY A 123 -1.46 31.25 59.37
N ASN A 124 -1.85 32.14 58.46
CA ASN A 124 -2.48 33.42 58.79
C ASN A 124 -3.94 33.40 58.31
N SER A 125 -4.89 33.58 59.22
CA SER A 125 -6.33 33.55 58.93
C SER A 125 -6.83 32.25 58.26
N ALA A 126 -6.11 31.14 58.42
CA ALA A 126 -6.54 29.82 57.95
C ALA A 126 -7.73 29.30 58.77
N THR A 127 -8.74 28.74 58.10
CA THR A 127 -9.97 28.26 58.75
C THR A 127 -10.40 26.87 58.29
N THR A 128 -10.80 26.02 59.23
CA THR A 128 -11.41 24.70 58.96
C THR A 128 -12.74 24.55 59.68
N GLY A 129 -13.83 24.49 58.92
CA GLY A 129 -15.19 24.28 59.39
C GLY A 129 -15.61 22.82 59.51
N ALA A 130 -15.15 21.97 58.58
CA ALA A 130 -15.57 20.58 58.45
C ALA A 130 -14.61 19.59 59.15
N ALA A 131 -15.08 18.36 59.41
CA ALA A 131 -14.30 17.35 60.10
C ALA A 131 -13.20 16.72 59.22
N SER A 132 -12.08 16.30 59.82
CA SER A 132 -10.96 15.65 59.12
C SER A 132 -10.39 16.45 57.95
N THR A 133 -10.32 17.77 58.07
CA THR A 133 -9.86 18.66 56.99
C THR A 133 -8.54 19.35 57.30
N VAL A 134 -7.84 19.78 56.25
CA VAL A 134 -6.57 20.51 56.36
C VAL A 134 -6.70 21.87 55.65
N ALA A 135 -6.37 22.95 56.34
CA ALA A 135 -6.19 24.29 55.78
C ALA A 135 -4.79 24.82 56.14
N ILE A 136 -3.93 25.07 55.14
CA ILE A 136 -2.57 25.55 55.37
C ILE A 136 -2.26 26.77 54.51
N GLY A 137 -1.91 27.89 55.13
CA GLY A 137 -1.38 29.09 54.48
C GLY A 137 -2.14 30.38 54.82
N ASP A 138 -2.17 31.34 53.88
CA ASP A 138 -2.74 32.68 54.10
C ASP A 138 -4.17 32.79 53.58
N THR A 139 -5.11 33.14 54.44
CA THR A 139 -6.54 33.31 54.08
C THR A 139 -7.12 32.07 53.39
N VAL A 140 -6.69 30.88 53.82
CA VAL A 140 -7.20 29.59 53.31
C VAL A 140 -8.44 29.17 54.10
N SER A 141 -9.45 28.65 53.43
CA SER A 141 -10.71 28.26 54.06
C SER A 141 -11.20 26.91 53.59
N VAL A 142 -11.55 26.03 54.53
CA VAL A 142 -12.43 24.89 54.29
C VAL A 142 -13.73 25.16 55.04
N ALA A 143 -14.81 25.44 54.31
CA ALA A 143 -16.08 25.85 54.91
C ALA A 143 -16.70 24.71 55.74
N ALA A 144 -17.60 25.05 56.68
CA ALA A 144 -18.36 24.05 57.43
C ALA A 144 -19.32 23.22 56.55
N ALA A 145 -19.73 23.78 55.41
CA ALA A 145 -20.52 23.09 54.40
C ALA A 145 -19.68 22.16 53.50
N ALA A 146 -18.35 22.20 53.59
CA ALA A 146 -17.50 21.20 52.96
C ALA A 146 -17.68 19.83 53.65
N GLY A 147 -17.53 18.75 52.89
CA GLY A 147 -17.56 17.41 53.44
C GLY A 147 -16.22 17.00 54.06
N PRO A 148 -16.20 15.93 54.87
CA PRO A 148 -14.98 15.46 55.52
C PRO A 148 -13.85 15.10 54.54
N GLY A 149 -12.60 15.19 55.00
CA GLY A 149 -11.42 14.80 54.21
C GLY A 149 -10.90 15.86 53.24
N SER A 150 -11.50 17.04 53.22
CA SER A 150 -11.11 18.12 52.30
C SER A 150 -9.79 18.79 52.69
N THR A 151 -9.01 19.19 51.68
CA THR A 151 -7.68 19.79 51.83
C THR A 151 -7.58 21.10 51.06
N ALA A 152 -7.20 22.18 51.74
CA ALA A 152 -6.89 23.47 51.15
C ALA A 152 -5.48 23.92 51.56
N ILE A 153 -4.61 24.23 50.60
CA ILE A 153 -3.21 24.60 50.87
C ILE A 153 -2.81 25.76 49.94
N GLY A 154 -2.14 26.79 50.46
CA GLY A 154 -1.60 27.91 49.69
C GLY A 154 -2.11 29.27 50.16
N ALA A 155 -2.64 30.11 49.28
CA ALA A 155 -3.14 31.44 49.63
C ALA A 155 -4.49 31.73 48.97
N ASN A 156 -5.45 32.30 49.70
CA ASN A 156 -6.81 32.59 49.22
C ASN A 156 -7.54 31.38 48.60
N SER A 157 -7.11 30.16 48.92
CA SER A 157 -7.73 28.93 48.43
C SER A 157 -8.91 28.53 49.31
N SER A 158 -10.04 28.23 48.69
CA SER A 158 -11.31 27.97 49.36
C SER A 158 -11.97 26.68 48.88
N VAL A 159 -12.19 25.76 49.81
CA VAL A 159 -13.13 24.66 49.64
C VAL A 159 -14.44 25.10 50.27
N THR A 160 -15.40 25.47 49.43
CA THR A 160 -16.70 26.01 49.83
C THR A 160 -17.76 24.92 50.05
N GLY A 161 -17.54 23.75 49.46
CA GLY A 161 -18.42 22.58 49.50
C GLY A 161 -17.67 21.32 49.03
N GLY A 162 -18.32 20.16 49.11
CA GLY A 162 -17.81 18.90 48.57
C GLY A 162 -17.00 18.06 49.57
N THR A 163 -17.18 16.74 49.51
CA THR A 163 -16.48 15.75 50.33
C THR A 163 -15.16 15.33 49.68
N GLY A 164 -14.06 15.30 50.43
CA GLY A 164 -12.75 14.92 49.90
C GLY A 164 -12.20 15.86 48.81
N ALA A 165 -12.61 17.12 48.81
CA ALA A 165 -12.19 18.12 47.82
C ALA A 165 -10.74 18.61 48.07
N VAL A 166 -10.01 18.92 47.01
CA VAL A 166 -8.60 19.35 47.07
C VAL A 166 -8.41 20.70 46.38
N ALA A 167 -7.93 21.69 47.11
CA ALA A 167 -7.64 23.04 46.63
C ALA A 167 -6.18 23.42 46.95
N ILE A 168 -5.27 23.39 45.97
CA ILE A 168 -3.84 23.63 46.21
C ILE A 168 -3.33 24.78 45.32
N GLY A 169 -2.75 25.81 45.93
CA GLY A 169 -2.16 26.95 45.23
C GLY A 169 -2.78 28.29 45.64
N ASN A 170 -2.85 29.25 44.71
CA ASN A 170 -3.40 30.58 44.96
C ASN A 170 -4.82 30.72 44.40
N GLY A 171 -5.77 31.25 45.17
CA GLY A 171 -7.09 31.63 44.68
C GLY A 171 -7.97 30.49 44.15
N GLN A 172 -7.77 29.25 44.62
CA GLN A 172 -8.58 28.11 44.17
C GLN A 172 -10.00 28.17 44.75
N THR A 173 -11.02 27.86 43.95
CA THR A 173 -12.41 27.71 44.41
C THR A 173 -12.91 26.31 44.10
N VAL A 174 -13.21 25.53 45.14
CA VAL A 174 -13.65 24.13 45.01
C VAL A 174 -14.98 23.91 45.72
N ASN A 175 -15.91 23.20 45.09
CA ASN A 175 -17.24 22.93 45.64
C ASN A 175 -17.75 21.50 45.40
N GLY A 176 -17.26 20.80 44.37
CA GLY A 176 -17.75 19.47 44.02
C GLY A 176 -17.18 18.36 44.92
N ASP A 177 -17.95 17.30 45.16
CA ASP A 177 -17.46 16.09 45.83
C ASP A 177 -16.29 15.48 45.04
N GLY A 178 -15.15 15.23 45.70
CA GLY A 178 -13.94 14.71 45.08
C GLY A 178 -13.30 15.64 44.03
N ALA A 179 -13.70 16.91 43.96
CA ALA A 179 -13.15 17.85 42.99
C ALA A 179 -11.71 18.26 43.36
N VAL A 180 -10.89 18.49 42.34
CA VAL A 180 -9.47 18.84 42.48
C VAL A 180 -9.18 20.13 41.71
N ALA A 181 -8.66 21.14 42.40
CA ALA A 181 -8.16 22.38 41.81
C ALA A 181 -6.71 22.64 42.25
N ILE A 182 -5.79 22.74 41.29
CA ILE A 182 -4.35 22.95 41.55
C ILE A 182 -3.77 24.04 40.65
N GLY A 183 -3.22 25.12 41.24
CA GLY A 183 -2.50 26.18 40.51
C GLY A 183 -2.87 27.60 40.93
N ASP A 184 -3.19 28.50 39.97
CA ASP A 184 -3.42 29.93 40.23
C ASP A 184 -4.21 30.69 39.13
N PRO A 185 -5.42 31.21 39.40
CA PRO A 185 -6.51 30.64 40.21
C PRO A 185 -7.33 29.62 39.39
N ASN A 186 -7.98 28.63 39.99
CA ASN A 186 -8.91 27.74 39.26
C ASN A 186 -10.24 27.55 40.01
N SER A 187 -11.29 27.20 39.26
CA SER A 187 -12.63 26.88 39.77
C SER A 187 -13.03 25.44 39.41
N ALA A 188 -13.24 24.58 40.42
CA ALA A 188 -13.69 23.20 40.26
C ALA A 188 -14.99 22.96 41.07
N THR A 189 -16.15 23.15 40.44
CA THR A 189 -17.45 23.05 41.14
C THR A 189 -18.23 21.79 40.83
N GLY A 190 -17.91 21.08 39.75
CA GLY A 190 -18.56 19.81 39.43
C GLY A 190 -18.06 18.67 40.31
N THR A 191 -18.93 17.72 40.67
CA THR A 191 -18.53 16.46 41.33
C THR A 191 -17.50 15.73 40.49
N GLY A 192 -16.36 15.37 41.08
CA GLY A 192 -15.25 14.69 40.40
C GLY A 192 -14.53 15.55 39.35
N ALA A 193 -14.75 16.86 39.33
CA ALA A 193 -14.10 17.74 38.37
C ALA A 193 -12.59 17.91 38.68
N VAL A 194 -11.76 17.98 37.64
CA VAL A 194 -10.30 18.15 37.78
C VAL A 194 -9.86 19.40 37.02
N THR A 195 -9.25 20.33 37.75
CA THR A 195 -8.85 21.63 37.21
C THR A 195 -7.41 21.94 37.59
N ILE A 196 -6.52 22.05 36.60
CA ILE A 196 -5.08 22.19 36.88
C ILE A 196 -4.47 23.27 35.97
N GLY A 197 -3.65 24.14 36.54
CA GLY A 197 -2.99 25.24 35.84
C GLY A 197 -3.49 26.61 36.29
N ALA A 198 -3.80 27.51 35.36
CA ALA A 198 -4.18 28.89 35.67
C ALA A 198 -5.48 29.32 35.00
N ASN A 199 -6.34 30.04 35.71
CA ASN A 199 -7.62 30.58 35.26
C ASN A 199 -8.59 29.56 34.65
N ASN A 200 -8.47 28.27 34.97
CA ASN A 200 -9.34 27.25 34.39
C ASN A 200 -10.64 27.09 35.21
N THR A 201 -11.70 26.65 34.53
CA THR A 201 -13.02 26.43 35.11
C THR A 201 -13.54 25.04 34.69
N SER A 202 -13.74 24.14 35.66
CA SER A 202 -14.40 22.84 35.46
C SER A 202 -15.67 22.73 36.31
N ASN A 203 -16.80 23.16 35.75
CA ASN A 203 -18.08 23.22 36.48
C ASN A 203 -19.02 22.06 36.14
N GLY A 204 -18.76 21.33 35.05
CA GLY A 204 -19.52 20.13 34.72
C GLY A 204 -19.14 18.96 35.63
N GLN A 205 -20.09 18.08 35.91
CA GLN A 205 -19.82 16.83 36.66
C GLN A 205 -18.80 15.99 35.89
N GLY A 206 -17.70 15.60 36.52
CA GLY A 206 -16.59 14.85 35.90
C GLY A 206 -15.82 15.62 34.83
N ALA A 207 -15.96 16.96 34.76
CA ALA A 207 -15.28 17.77 33.76
C ALA A 207 -13.78 17.92 34.07
N VAL A 208 -12.98 18.07 33.01
CA VAL A 208 -11.52 18.23 33.10
C VAL A 208 -11.09 19.49 32.35
N ALA A 209 -10.49 20.45 33.05
CA ALA A 209 -9.85 21.60 32.43
C ALA A 209 -8.38 21.71 32.84
N LEU A 210 -7.46 21.62 31.88
CA LEU A 210 -6.01 21.61 32.13
C LEU A 210 -5.29 22.59 31.21
N GLY A 211 -4.51 23.51 31.81
CA GLY A 211 -3.69 24.49 31.09
C GLY A 211 -3.94 25.93 31.55
N ASN A 212 -4.26 26.85 30.63
CA ASN A 212 -4.54 28.25 30.94
C ASN A 212 -5.93 28.68 30.43
N SER A 213 -6.76 29.32 31.26
CA SER A 213 -8.05 29.92 30.85
C SER A 213 -9.03 28.96 30.17
N ASN A 214 -8.92 27.64 30.39
CA ASN A 214 -9.82 26.67 29.79
C ASN A 214 -11.15 26.60 30.54
N THR A 215 -12.23 26.32 29.80
CA THR A 215 -13.59 26.21 30.33
C THR A 215 -14.20 24.86 29.95
N ALA A 216 -14.47 24.01 30.94
CA ALA A 216 -15.14 22.72 30.80
C ALA A 216 -16.43 22.73 31.66
N THR A 217 -17.55 23.15 31.08
CA THR A 217 -18.83 23.35 31.81
C THR A 217 -19.85 22.26 31.53
N GLY A 218 -19.69 21.48 30.46
CA GLY A 218 -20.53 20.33 30.19
C GLY A 218 -20.23 19.13 31.10
N GLN A 219 -21.25 18.32 31.41
CA GLN A 219 -21.03 17.03 32.08
C GLN A 219 -20.04 16.17 31.28
N GLY A 220 -18.99 15.67 31.93
CA GLY A 220 -17.95 14.84 31.31
C GLY A 220 -17.14 15.55 30.22
N SER A 221 -17.19 16.88 30.16
CA SER A 221 -16.46 17.66 29.15
C SER A 221 -14.96 17.74 29.44
N VAL A 222 -14.16 17.89 28.38
CA VAL A 222 -12.70 17.99 28.49
C VAL A 222 -12.21 19.21 27.71
N ALA A 223 -11.54 20.14 28.39
CA ALA A 223 -10.91 21.30 27.79
C ALA A 223 -9.40 21.32 28.12
N LEU A 224 -8.56 21.06 27.13
CA LEU A 224 -7.09 20.96 27.30
C LEU A 224 -6.37 21.91 26.35
N GLY A 225 -5.62 22.87 26.91
CA GLY A 225 -4.85 23.83 26.12
C GLY A 225 -4.78 25.22 26.77
N ASN A 226 -5.00 26.25 25.95
CA ASN A 226 -5.07 27.63 26.40
C ASN A 226 -6.36 28.25 25.85
N THR A 227 -7.24 28.77 26.70
CA THR A 227 -8.54 29.35 26.29
C THR A 227 -9.42 28.35 25.53
N SER A 228 -9.27 27.04 25.77
CA SER A 228 -10.11 26.01 25.16
C SER A 228 -11.47 25.95 25.86
N ASN A 229 -12.56 25.74 25.12
CA ASN A 229 -13.92 25.79 25.64
C ASN A 229 -14.72 24.54 25.23
N ALA A 230 -15.03 23.69 26.20
CA ALA A 230 -15.93 22.54 26.06
C ALA A 230 -17.21 22.79 26.86
N ALA A 231 -18.19 23.44 26.23
CA ALA A 231 -19.36 24.00 26.91
C ALA A 231 -20.52 23.01 27.07
N ALA A 232 -20.58 21.96 26.26
CA ALA A 232 -21.70 21.02 26.22
C ALA A 232 -21.34 19.63 26.79
N ALA A 233 -22.36 18.84 27.15
CA ALA A 233 -22.18 17.51 27.72
C ALA A 233 -21.39 16.59 26.79
N GLY A 234 -20.35 15.93 27.30
CA GLY A 234 -19.46 15.05 26.54
C GLY A 234 -18.60 15.76 25.48
N ALA A 235 -18.60 17.10 25.44
CA ALA A 235 -17.80 17.85 24.48
C ALA A 235 -16.30 17.80 24.81
N VAL A 236 -15.45 17.72 23.79
CA VAL A 236 -13.99 17.68 23.93
C VAL A 236 -13.37 18.82 23.10
N ALA A 237 -12.66 19.72 23.75
CA ALA A 237 -11.89 20.79 23.12
C ALA A 237 -10.41 20.61 23.42
N LEU A 238 -9.61 20.27 22.41
CA LEU A 238 -8.18 20.00 22.55
C LEU A 238 -7.36 20.97 21.69
N GLY A 239 -6.70 21.94 22.33
CA GLY A 239 -5.78 22.89 21.70
C GLY A 239 -6.12 24.35 22.02
N ASP A 240 -5.12 25.23 21.85
CA ASP A 240 -5.27 26.67 22.08
C ASP A 240 -6.49 27.26 21.34
N THR A 241 -7.45 27.82 22.07
CA THR A 241 -8.71 28.39 21.59
C THR A 241 -9.62 27.42 20.84
N ALA A 242 -9.49 26.10 21.07
CA ALA A 242 -10.44 25.12 20.55
C ALA A 242 -11.81 25.26 21.22
N VAL A 243 -12.91 25.14 20.46
CA VAL A 243 -14.27 25.35 20.96
C VAL A 243 -15.20 24.22 20.52
N ALA A 244 -15.73 23.46 21.47
CA ALA A 244 -16.73 22.41 21.26
C ALA A 244 -18.04 22.79 21.96
N ASN A 245 -19.04 23.20 21.16
CA ASN A 245 -20.27 23.84 21.66
C ASN A 245 -21.49 22.92 21.72
N ASN A 246 -21.50 21.78 21.02
CA ASN A 246 -22.64 20.85 21.04
C ASN A 246 -22.30 19.56 21.77
N ALA A 247 -23.34 18.85 22.23
CA ALA A 247 -23.16 17.64 23.02
C ALA A 247 -22.44 16.55 22.22
N GLY A 248 -21.39 15.96 22.80
CA GLY A 248 -20.58 14.91 22.17
C GLY A 248 -19.68 15.38 21.01
N ASP A 249 -19.55 16.69 20.78
CA ASP A 249 -18.65 17.23 19.76
C ASP A 249 -17.18 17.11 20.17
N VAL A 250 -16.30 17.05 19.16
CA VAL A 250 -14.85 17.11 19.36
C VAL A 250 -14.24 18.21 18.50
N ALA A 251 -13.69 19.25 19.14
CA ALA A 251 -12.83 20.24 18.50
C ALA A 251 -11.36 19.85 18.71
N LEU A 252 -10.69 19.45 17.63
CA LEU A 252 -9.33 18.89 17.66
C LEU A 252 -8.33 19.83 16.97
N GLY A 253 -7.40 20.38 17.74
CA GLY A 253 -6.38 21.32 17.28
C GLY A 253 -6.67 22.78 17.67
N SER A 254 -5.63 23.62 17.65
CA SER A 254 -5.77 25.05 17.97
C SER A 254 -6.79 25.75 17.07
N LYS A 255 -7.64 26.61 17.63
CA LYS A 255 -8.70 27.36 16.92
C LYS A 255 -9.72 26.46 16.20
N SER A 256 -9.74 25.16 16.45
CA SER A 256 -10.78 24.28 15.90
C SER A 256 -12.11 24.62 16.56
N VAL A 257 -13.16 24.80 15.78
CA VAL A 257 -14.49 25.15 16.29
C VAL A 257 -15.49 24.16 15.73
N THR A 258 -16.29 23.53 16.59
CA THR A 258 -17.40 22.69 16.14
C THR A 258 -18.63 23.52 15.79
N ALA A 259 -19.39 23.05 14.79
CA ALA A 259 -20.70 23.55 14.44
C ALA A 259 -21.74 22.45 14.66
N ALA A 260 -23.04 22.77 14.56
CA ALA A 260 -24.08 21.76 14.63
C ALA A 260 -23.86 20.68 13.55
N ALA A 261 -24.02 19.40 13.91
CA ALA A 261 -23.86 18.30 12.99
C ALA A 261 -24.85 18.41 11.81
N VAL A 262 -24.34 18.34 10.58
CA VAL A 262 -25.15 18.49 9.37
C VAL A 262 -25.53 17.12 8.82
N GLY A 263 -26.82 16.77 8.87
CA GLY A 263 -27.34 15.57 8.23
C GLY A 263 -27.38 15.70 6.72
N THR A 264 -26.68 14.80 6.01
CA THR A 264 -26.68 14.76 4.54
C THR A 264 -27.25 13.43 4.08
N SER A 265 -28.47 13.45 3.53
CA SER A 265 -29.19 12.23 3.14
C SER A 265 -28.73 11.64 1.81
N GLY A 266 -28.09 12.44 0.96
CA GLY A 266 -27.70 12.03 -0.39
C GLY A 266 -27.24 13.19 -1.27
N ALA A 267 -27.00 12.88 -2.55
CA ALA A 267 -26.68 13.85 -3.60
C ALA A 267 -27.29 13.42 -4.95
N THR A 268 -27.56 14.37 -5.84
CA THR A 268 -27.95 14.08 -7.23
C THR A 268 -26.77 14.29 -8.15
N ILE A 269 -26.34 13.25 -8.85
CA ILE A 269 -25.22 13.28 -9.79
C ILE A 269 -25.75 12.87 -11.16
N GLY A 270 -25.63 13.75 -12.17
CA GLY A 270 -26.10 13.47 -13.53
C GLY A 270 -27.60 13.17 -13.63
N GLY A 271 -28.43 13.78 -12.76
CA GLY A 271 -29.88 13.54 -12.70
C GLY A 271 -30.30 12.30 -11.89
N THR A 272 -29.35 11.47 -11.45
CA THR A 272 -29.61 10.30 -10.59
C THR A 272 -29.40 10.65 -9.12
N ALA A 273 -30.38 10.35 -8.27
CA ALA A 273 -30.28 10.53 -6.83
C ALA A 273 -29.54 9.36 -6.15
N TYR A 274 -28.55 9.66 -5.31
CA TYR A 274 -27.79 8.71 -4.51
C TYR A 274 -28.03 8.98 -3.02
N THR A 275 -28.40 7.95 -2.26
CA THR A 275 -28.58 8.02 -0.81
C THR A 275 -27.29 7.68 -0.08
N PHE A 276 -26.99 8.38 1.01
CA PHE A 276 -25.82 8.11 1.84
C PHE A 276 -26.19 7.35 3.12
N ALA A 277 -25.21 6.64 3.71
CA ALA A 277 -25.34 6.08 5.05
C ALA A 277 -25.08 7.17 6.11
N GLY A 278 -25.56 6.96 7.35
CA GLY A 278 -25.27 7.86 8.47
C GLY A 278 -25.89 9.26 8.34
N THR A 279 -27.10 9.36 7.78
CA THR A 279 -27.73 10.64 7.38
C THR A 279 -28.11 11.58 8.53
N ALA A 280 -28.07 11.10 9.78
CA ALA A 280 -28.43 11.86 10.98
C ALA A 280 -27.33 11.74 12.06
N PRO A 281 -26.15 12.35 11.86
CA PRO A 281 -25.10 12.39 12.88
C PRO A 281 -25.57 13.19 14.10
N THR A 282 -25.27 12.70 15.31
CA THR A 282 -25.64 13.36 16.58
C THR A 282 -24.62 14.41 17.02
N SER A 283 -23.37 14.31 16.56
CA SER A 283 -22.27 15.22 16.87
C SER A 283 -21.28 15.26 15.71
N THR A 284 -20.31 16.17 15.78
CA THR A 284 -19.26 16.30 14.77
C THR A 284 -17.85 16.36 15.37
N VAL A 285 -16.87 15.96 14.57
CA VAL A 285 -15.44 16.22 14.85
C VAL A 285 -14.99 17.34 13.92
N SER A 286 -14.51 18.44 14.50
CA SER A 286 -13.92 19.55 13.76
C SER A 286 -12.41 19.59 13.96
N VAL A 287 -11.66 19.65 12.86
CA VAL A 287 -10.19 19.82 12.87
C VAL A 287 -9.75 21.25 12.53
N GLY A 288 -10.68 22.20 12.39
CA GLY A 288 -10.39 23.59 12.08
C GLY A 288 -11.64 24.48 12.12
N ALA A 289 -11.48 25.80 12.21
CA ALA A 289 -12.59 26.72 12.01
C ALA A 289 -12.93 26.83 10.51
N VAL A 290 -14.13 27.31 10.21
CA VAL A 290 -14.52 27.65 8.82
C VAL A 290 -13.52 28.67 8.24
N GLY A 291 -12.95 28.37 7.08
CA GLY A 291 -11.88 29.16 6.44
C GLY A 291 -10.48 28.91 6.98
N ALA A 292 -10.33 27.99 7.95
CA ALA A 292 -9.07 27.55 8.54
C ALA A 292 -9.05 26.02 8.70
N GLU A 293 -9.53 25.31 7.68
CA GLU A 293 -9.58 23.85 7.63
C GLU A 293 -8.18 23.23 7.61
N ARG A 294 -8.04 22.02 8.17
CA ARG A 294 -6.78 21.27 8.21
C ARG A 294 -6.83 20.04 7.33
N THR A 295 -5.67 19.63 6.82
CA THR A 295 -5.52 18.34 6.16
C THR A 295 -5.56 17.21 7.18
N ILE A 296 -6.19 16.09 6.81
CA ILE A 296 -6.14 14.84 7.56
C ILE A 296 -5.26 13.88 6.73
N THR A 297 -4.05 13.64 7.19
CA THR A 297 -3.07 12.79 6.50
C THR A 297 -3.01 11.40 7.11
N ASN A 298 -2.52 10.41 6.34
CA ASN A 298 -2.42 9.00 6.74
C ASN A 298 -3.77 8.30 7.01
N VAL A 299 -4.83 8.73 6.31
CA VAL A 299 -6.14 8.04 6.32
C VAL A 299 -6.04 6.78 5.46
N ALA A 300 -6.21 5.60 6.07
CA ALA A 300 -6.32 4.33 5.36
C ALA A 300 -7.54 4.33 4.41
N ALA A 301 -7.57 3.42 3.44
CA ALA A 301 -8.68 3.33 2.50
C ALA A 301 -9.98 2.94 3.24
N GLY A 302 -11.02 3.78 3.15
CA GLY A 302 -12.33 3.52 3.75
C GLY A 302 -13.10 2.43 3.00
N ARG A 303 -14.07 1.77 3.63
CA ARG A 303 -14.89 0.77 2.93
C ARG A 303 -15.79 1.44 1.88
N LEU A 304 -15.85 0.88 0.67
CA LEU A 304 -16.78 1.32 -0.39
C LEU A 304 -18.00 0.39 -0.40
N SER A 305 -19.01 0.71 0.40
CA SER A 305 -20.30 -0.01 0.42
C SER A 305 -21.45 0.94 0.75
N ALA A 306 -22.70 0.52 0.45
CA ALA A 306 -23.90 1.33 0.69
C ALA A 306 -24.16 1.66 2.18
N THR A 307 -23.50 0.96 3.11
CA THR A 307 -23.65 1.15 4.56
C THR A 307 -22.42 1.78 5.20
N SER A 308 -21.40 2.15 4.43
CA SER A 308 -20.13 2.66 4.96
C SER A 308 -20.27 4.10 5.44
N THR A 309 -19.68 4.38 6.60
CA THR A 309 -19.53 5.73 7.17
C THR A 309 -18.05 6.10 7.35
N ASP A 310 -17.15 5.40 6.65
CA ASP A 310 -15.71 5.62 6.74
C ASP A 310 -15.29 6.85 5.92
N ALA A 311 -14.23 7.54 6.35
CA ALA A 311 -13.60 8.56 5.52
C ALA A 311 -12.93 7.91 4.29
N ILE A 312 -13.21 8.46 3.09
CA ILE A 312 -12.57 8.03 1.83
C ILE A 312 -11.26 8.81 1.65
N ASN A 313 -10.16 8.10 1.39
CA ASN A 313 -8.87 8.74 1.18
C ASN A 313 -8.66 9.15 -0.29
N GLY A 314 -7.61 9.95 -0.53
CA GLY A 314 -7.31 10.47 -1.87
C GLY A 314 -7.02 9.39 -2.93
N SER A 315 -6.45 8.25 -2.54
CA SER A 315 -6.13 7.16 -3.49
C SER A 315 -7.38 6.49 -4.06
N GLN A 316 -8.45 6.39 -3.26
CA GLN A 316 -9.72 5.83 -3.68
C GLN A 316 -10.44 6.75 -4.66
N LEU A 317 -10.48 8.06 -4.35
CA LEU A 317 -11.04 9.05 -5.26
C LEU A 317 -10.22 9.15 -6.56
N PHE A 318 -8.89 9.06 -6.46
CA PHE A 318 -8.01 9.03 -7.64
C PHE A 318 -8.29 7.82 -8.54
N ALA A 319 -8.47 6.62 -7.97
CA ALA A 319 -8.83 5.43 -8.73
C ALA A 319 -10.16 5.60 -9.48
N THR A 320 -11.18 6.17 -8.84
CA THR A 320 -12.45 6.51 -9.51
C THR A 320 -12.25 7.53 -10.63
N ASN A 321 -11.45 8.59 -10.40
CA ASN A 321 -11.18 9.62 -11.42
C ASN A 321 -10.41 9.09 -12.63
N GLN A 322 -9.52 8.11 -12.43
CA GLN A 322 -8.84 7.40 -13.53
C GLN A 322 -9.85 6.63 -14.40
N GLN A 323 -10.83 5.96 -13.77
CA GLN A 323 -11.90 5.30 -14.51
C GLN A 323 -12.79 6.29 -15.26
N VAL A 324 -13.14 7.43 -14.64
CA VAL A 324 -13.90 8.50 -15.32
C VAL A 324 -13.14 9.03 -16.53
N THR A 325 -11.84 9.26 -16.40
CA THR A 325 -10.99 9.70 -17.52
C THR A 325 -10.96 8.68 -18.66
N SER A 326 -10.90 7.39 -18.31
CA SER A 326 -10.93 6.30 -19.28
C SER A 326 -12.27 6.23 -20.03
N ASN A 327 -13.38 6.40 -19.30
CA ASN A 327 -14.72 6.48 -19.90
C ASN A 327 -14.85 7.70 -20.82
N THR A 328 -14.40 8.87 -20.39
CA THR A 328 -14.40 10.10 -21.21
C THR A 328 -13.58 9.94 -22.47
N THR A 329 -12.41 9.30 -22.39
CA THR A 329 -11.58 9.00 -23.56
C THR A 329 -12.29 8.05 -24.52
N ALA A 330 -12.90 6.99 -24.00
CA ALA A 330 -13.67 6.04 -24.81
C ALA A 330 -14.84 6.71 -25.53
N ILE A 331 -15.60 7.58 -24.84
CA ILE A 331 -16.70 8.36 -25.42
C ILE A 331 -16.19 9.34 -26.48
N THR A 332 -15.08 10.02 -26.22
CA THR A 332 -14.45 10.94 -27.18
C THR A 332 -14.01 10.19 -28.43
N ASN A 333 -13.47 8.98 -28.28
CA ASN A 333 -13.07 8.14 -29.41
C ASN A 333 -14.27 7.68 -30.24
N ILE A 334 -15.43 7.42 -29.64
CA ILE A 334 -16.67 7.15 -30.40
C ILE A 334 -17.03 8.37 -31.27
N THR A 335 -16.91 9.57 -30.71
CA THR A 335 -17.29 10.82 -31.40
C THR A 335 -16.29 11.20 -32.50
N ASN A 336 -14.99 11.02 -32.26
CA ASN A 336 -13.93 11.50 -33.17
C ASN A 336 -13.33 10.41 -34.08
N GLY A 337 -13.41 9.13 -33.70
CA GLY A 337 -12.84 7.99 -34.44
C GLY A 337 -13.89 6.96 -34.90
N GLY A 338 -15.15 7.17 -34.51
CA GLY A 338 -16.25 6.27 -34.81
C GLY A 338 -16.26 4.99 -33.95
N THR A 339 -17.16 4.07 -34.29
CA THR A 339 -17.26 2.74 -33.66
C THR A 339 -16.64 1.68 -34.56
N LYS A 340 -16.47 0.45 -34.07
CA LYS A 340 -15.80 -0.67 -34.78
C LYS A 340 -16.23 -0.88 -36.24
N TYR A 341 -17.47 -0.56 -36.58
CA TYR A 341 -18.02 -0.76 -37.93
C TYR A 341 -18.28 0.55 -38.68
N PHE A 342 -18.19 1.69 -38.01
CA PHE A 342 -18.44 3.01 -38.60
C PHE A 342 -17.30 3.94 -38.18
N HIS A 343 -16.27 4.04 -39.01
CA HIS A 343 -15.14 4.93 -38.79
C HIS A 343 -15.29 6.18 -39.66
N ALA A 344 -15.29 7.36 -39.04
CA ALA A 344 -15.18 8.62 -39.74
C ALA A 344 -13.84 9.26 -39.35
N ASN A 345 -12.93 9.44 -40.31
CA ASN A 345 -11.71 10.19 -40.09
C ASN A 345 -11.92 11.62 -40.60
N SER A 346 -12.54 12.47 -39.78
CA SER A 346 -12.84 13.85 -40.17
C SER A 346 -12.93 14.79 -38.98
N THR A 347 -12.63 16.07 -39.22
CA THR A 347 -12.82 17.19 -38.30
C THR A 347 -14.01 18.07 -38.68
N LEU A 348 -14.73 17.69 -39.75
CA LEU A 348 -15.90 18.40 -40.24
C LEU A 348 -17.14 18.06 -39.38
N PRO A 349 -18.22 18.88 -39.42
CA PRO A 349 -19.43 18.66 -38.62
C PRO A 349 -20.05 17.26 -38.79
N ASP A 350 -20.81 16.85 -37.77
CA ASP A 350 -21.46 15.54 -37.70
C ASP A 350 -22.49 15.31 -38.82
N SER A 351 -22.82 14.04 -39.06
CA SER A 351 -23.90 13.61 -39.95
C SER A 351 -25.28 13.93 -39.36
N THR A 352 -26.29 14.05 -40.22
CA THR A 352 -27.67 14.36 -39.83
C THR A 352 -28.66 13.42 -40.53
N ALA A 353 -29.34 12.58 -39.76
CA ALA A 353 -30.43 11.71 -40.22
C ALA A 353 -31.76 12.27 -39.71
N THR A 354 -32.38 13.16 -40.47
CA THR A 354 -33.61 13.88 -40.07
C THR A 354 -34.89 13.17 -40.51
N GLY A 355 -34.80 12.33 -41.55
CA GLY A 355 -35.88 11.44 -41.95
C GLY A 355 -36.16 10.33 -40.93
N THR A 356 -37.42 9.94 -40.78
CA THR A 356 -37.77 8.78 -39.95
C THR A 356 -37.12 7.51 -40.51
N ASP A 357 -36.46 6.73 -39.66
CA ASP A 357 -35.73 5.51 -40.04
C ASP A 357 -34.61 5.73 -41.09
N SER A 358 -34.05 6.94 -41.21
CA SER A 358 -32.96 7.25 -42.15
C SER A 358 -31.57 7.01 -41.56
N VAL A 359 -30.56 6.85 -42.42
CA VAL A 359 -29.16 6.59 -42.03
C VAL A 359 -28.22 7.58 -42.72
N ALA A 360 -27.44 8.33 -41.95
CA ALA A 360 -26.39 9.20 -42.46
C ALA A 360 -25.02 8.72 -41.96
N ILE A 361 -24.08 8.47 -42.87
CA ILE A 361 -22.74 7.94 -42.55
C ILE A 361 -21.67 8.84 -43.19
N GLY A 362 -20.90 9.55 -42.36
CA GLY A 362 -19.82 10.44 -42.77
C GLY A 362 -20.09 11.91 -42.43
N PRO A 363 -19.05 12.75 -42.31
CA PRO A 363 -19.21 14.14 -41.90
C PRO A 363 -20.08 14.93 -42.89
N ASN A 364 -20.95 15.80 -42.39
CA ASN A 364 -21.93 16.55 -43.18
C ASN A 364 -22.86 15.70 -44.06
N ALA A 365 -22.94 14.37 -43.89
CA ALA A 365 -23.92 13.57 -44.60
C ALA A 365 -25.33 13.92 -44.11
N VAL A 366 -26.29 14.08 -45.02
CA VAL A 366 -27.67 14.48 -44.69
C VAL A 366 -28.68 13.52 -45.33
N ALA A 367 -29.38 12.76 -44.48
CA ALA A 367 -30.46 11.85 -44.86
C ALA A 367 -31.83 12.47 -44.52
N ASN A 368 -32.43 13.18 -45.48
CA ASN A 368 -33.56 14.10 -45.25
C ASN A 368 -34.94 13.42 -45.25
N ASN A 369 -35.13 12.33 -46.00
CA ASN A 369 -36.44 11.70 -46.17
C ASN A 369 -36.51 10.34 -45.46
N ALA A 370 -37.72 9.83 -45.26
CA ALA A 370 -37.95 8.59 -44.55
C ALA A 370 -37.27 7.39 -45.24
N GLY A 371 -36.50 6.60 -44.49
CA GLY A 371 -35.79 5.42 -44.99
C GLY A 371 -34.62 5.70 -45.95
N ASP A 372 -34.19 6.96 -46.10
CA ASP A 372 -33.07 7.33 -46.95
C ASP A 372 -31.71 6.92 -46.35
N VAL A 373 -30.73 6.70 -47.22
CA VAL A 373 -29.34 6.46 -46.82
C VAL A 373 -28.42 7.46 -47.51
N ALA A 374 -27.72 8.28 -46.71
CA ALA A 374 -26.66 9.17 -47.18
C ALA A 374 -25.29 8.58 -46.79
N LEU A 375 -24.50 8.16 -47.77
CA LEU A 375 -23.22 7.48 -47.55
C LEU A 375 -22.05 8.31 -48.06
N GLY A 376 -21.15 8.71 -47.17
CA GLY A 376 -19.95 9.49 -47.47
C GLY A 376 -20.04 10.96 -47.08
N SER A 377 -18.88 11.63 -47.05
CA SER A 377 -18.75 13.04 -46.66
C SER A 377 -19.61 13.97 -47.54
N GLY A 378 -20.47 14.79 -46.93
CA GLY A 378 -21.32 15.75 -47.63
C GLY A 378 -22.38 15.12 -48.55
N SER A 379 -22.60 13.80 -48.50
CA SER A 379 -23.65 13.16 -49.28
C SER A 379 -25.02 13.65 -48.80
N THR A 380 -25.86 14.09 -49.73
CA THR A 380 -27.21 14.57 -49.42
C THR A 380 -28.23 13.78 -50.22
N THR A 381 -29.32 13.41 -49.56
CA THR A 381 -30.44 12.69 -50.17
C THR A 381 -31.55 13.67 -50.56
N ALA A 382 -32.28 13.31 -51.61
CA ALA A 382 -33.45 14.03 -52.12
C ALA A 382 -34.64 13.05 -52.20
N ALA A 383 -35.86 13.57 -52.35
CA ALA A 383 -37.04 12.73 -52.48
C ALA A 383 -36.88 11.70 -53.61
N ALA A 384 -37.24 10.44 -53.34
CA ALA A 384 -37.17 9.36 -54.32
C ALA A 384 -38.03 9.69 -55.55
N VAL A 385 -37.43 9.58 -56.74
CA VAL A 385 -38.08 9.92 -58.01
C VAL A 385 -38.57 8.64 -58.69
N ALA A 386 -39.86 8.57 -58.97
CA ALA A 386 -40.49 7.49 -59.72
C ALA A 386 -40.20 7.62 -61.23
N THR A 387 -39.48 6.65 -61.81
CA THR A 387 -39.25 6.59 -63.27
C THR A 387 -39.95 5.36 -63.83
N THR A 388 -41.06 5.58 -64.56
CA THR A 388 -41.92 4.49 -65.04
C THR A 388 -41.47 3.86 -66.36
N GLY A 389 -40.61 4.54 -67.14
CA GLY A 389 -40.20 4.10 -68.47
C GLY A 389 -39.59 5.21 -69.33
N ASP A 390 -39.28 4.90 -70.59
CA ASP A 390 -38.82 5.85 -71.62
C ASP A 390 -39.25 5.40 -73.04
N THR A 391 -39.20 6.28 -74.03
CA THR A 391 -39.51 5.97 -75.45
C THR A 391 -38.24 6.02 -76.30
N ILE A 392 -37.78 4.84 -76.76
CA ILE A 392 -36.60 4.72 -77.62
C ILE A 392 -37.06 4.36 -79.03
N ASN A 393 -36.76 5.24 -80.00
CA ASN A 393 -37.11 5.07 -81.42
C ASN A 393 -38.63 4.82 -81.66
N GLY A 394 -39.50 5.52 -80.95
CA GLY A 394 -40.96 5.40 -81.07
C GLY A 394 -41.61 4.25 -80.30
N ASN A 395 -40.82 3.37 -79.67
CA ASN A 395 -41.32 2.29 -78.82
C ASN A 395 -41.21 2.68 -77.33
N ALA A 396 -42.32 2.57 -76.61
CA ALA A 396 -42.36 2.79 -75.16
C ALA A 396 -41.86 1.56 -74.40
N TYR A 397 -40.92 1.77 -73.48
CA TYR A 397 -40.38 0.76 -72.57
C TYR A 397 -40.79 1.10 -71.14
N THR A 398 -41.34 0.13 -70.41
CA THR A 398 -41.62 0.26 -68.97
C THR A 398 -40.46 -0.28 -68.14
N TYR A 399 -40.04 0.45 -67.11
CA TYR A 399 -38.99 0.02 -66.20
C TYR A 399 -39.55 -0.71 -64.97
N ALA A 400 -38.73 -1.55 -64.35
CA ALA A 400 -39.06 -2.18 -63.07
C ALA A 400 -38.81 -1.22 -61.90
N GLY A 401 -39.49 -1.43 -60.77
CA GLY A 401 -39.24 -0.64 -59.54
C GLY A 401 -39.73 0.81 -59.60
N THR A 402 -40.86 1.07 -60.27
CA THR A 402 -41.34 2.42 -60.59
C THR A 402 -41.80 3.27 -59.39
N THR A 403 -41.93 2.68 -58.20
CA THR A 403 -42.34 3.37 -56.97
C THR A 403 -41.29 3.19 -55.86
N PRO A 404 -40.09 3.79 -55.99
CA PRO A 404 -39.08 3.70 -54.95
C PRO A 404 -39.58 4.39 -53.67
N THR A 405 -39.40 3.75 -52.52
CA THR A 405 -39.83 4.27 -51.21
C THR A 405 -38.80 5.21 -50.57
N SER A 406 -37.53 5.08 -50.94
CA SER A 406 -36.41 5.89 -50.46
C SER A 406 -35.27 5.89 -51.48
N THR A 407 -34.22 6.68 -51.25
CA THR A 407 -33.03 6.72 -52.10
C THR A 407 -31.74 6.46 -51.33
N LEU A 408 -30.73 5.95 -52.03
CA LEU A 408 -29.34 5.88 -51.57
C LEU A 408 -28.54 6.94 -52.31
N SER A 409 -27.97 7.90 -51.56
CA SER A 409 -27.06 8.91 -52.10
C SER A 409 -25.62 8.63 -51.68
N VAL A 410 -24.71 8.64 -52.66
CA VAL A 410 -23.25 8.57 -52.44
C VAL A 410 -22.56 9.91 -52.67
N GLY A 411 -23.30 11.00 -52.88
CA GLY A 411 -22.75 12.34 -53.09
C GLY A 411 -23.84 13.40 -53.26
N ALA A 412 -23.52 14.66 -52.99
CA ALA A 412 -24.41 15.78 -53.31
C ALA A 412 -24.41 16.05 -54.83
N PRO A 413 -25.46 16.71 -55.38
CA PRO A 413 -25.45 17.18 -56.76
C PRO A 413 -24.20 18.02 -57.07
N GLY A 414 -23.46 17.67 -58.13
CA GLY A 414 -22.17 18.28 -58.50
C GLY A 414 -20.94 17.74 -57.75
N ALA A 415 -21.13 16.83 -56.80
CA ALA A 415 -20.09 16.13 -56.05
C ALA A 415 -20.37 14.61 -56.00
N GLU A 416 -20.83 14.05 -57.12
CA GLU A 416 -21.14 12.64 -57.28
C GLU A 416 -19.89 11.77 -57.15
N ARG A 417 -20.07 10.54 -56.65
CA ARG A 417 -18.98 9.56 -56.49
C ARG A 417 -19.16 8.39 -57.44
N THR A 418 -18.04 7.81 -57.86
CA THR A 418 -18.06 6.56 -58.61
C THR A 418 -18.49 5.42 -57.70
N ILE A 419 -19.28 4.50 -58.26
CA ILE A 419 -19.60 3.21 -57.64
C ILE A 419 -18.78 2.17 -58.38
N THR A 420 -17.69 1.69 -57.78
CA THR A 420 -16.78 0.70 -58.37
C THR A 420 -17.04 -0.69 -57.81
N ASN A 421 -16.57 -1.72 -58.50
CA ASN A 421 -16.78 -3.14 -58.14
C ASN A 421 -18.25 -3.56 -58.08
N VAL A 422 -19.14 -2.85 -58.79
CA VAL A 422 -20.51 -3.28 -59.01
C VAL A 422 -20.49 -4.56 -59.86
N ALA A 423 -20.87 -5.69 -59.27
CA ALA A 423 -21.08 -6.93 -60.00
C ALA A 423 -22.10 -6.70 -61.13
N ALA A 424 -22.07 -7.52 -62.18
CA ALA A 424 -23.01 -7.37 -63.29
C ALA A 424 -24.46 -7.50 -62.77
N GLY A 425 -25.24 -6.44 -62.91
CA GLY A 425 -26.65 -6.45 -62.55
C GLY A 425 -27.44 -7.40 -63.45
N ARG A 426 -28.56 -7.93 -62.99
CA ARG A 426 -29.41 -8.74 -63.88
C ARG A 426 -29.93 -7.86 -65.02
N VAL A 427 -29.90 -8.37 -66.26
CA VAL A 427 -30.48 -7.70 -67.43
C VAL A 427 -31.77 -8.44 -67.80
N SER A 428 -32.89 -8.03 -67.19
CA SER A 428 -34.23 -8.57 -67.44
C SER A 428 -35.31 -7.50 -67.21
N ALA A 429 -36.53 -7.75 -67.69
CA ALA A 429 -37.64 -6.80 -67.58
C ALA A 429 -38.07 -6.45 -66.15
N SER A 430 -37.67 -7.25 -65.15
CA SER A 430 -38.02 -7.07 -63.73
C SER A 430 -36.82 -6.63 -62.87
N SER A 431 -35.66 -6.35 -63.47
CA SER A 431 -34.44 -6.04 -62.71
C SER A 431 -34.44 -4.62 -62.17
N THR A 432 -34.04 -4.47 -60.91
CA THR A 432 -33.80 -3.19 -60.23
C THR A 432 -32.33 -3.05 -59.79
N ASP A 433 -31.45 -3.87 -60.37
CA ASP A 433 -30.02 -3.89 -60.03
C ASP A 433 -29.28 -2.75 -60.75
N ALA A 434 -28.19 -2.24 -60.15
CA ALA A 434 -27.29 -1.34 -60.84
C ALA A 434 -26.55 -2.07 -61.98
N ILE A 435 -26.50 -1.46 -63.16
CA ILE A 435 -25.76 -1.98 -64.32
C ILE A 435 -24.32 -1.46 -64.28
N ASN A 436 -23.34 -2.33 -64.50
CA ASN A 436 -21.93 -1.94 -64.51
C ASN A 436 -21.43 -1.57 -65.93
N GLY A 437 -20.23 -0.96 -66.00
CA GLY A 437 -19.65 -0.51 -67.26
C GLY A 437 -19.39 -1.63 -68.29
N SER A 438 -19.13 -2.86 -67.86
CA SER A 438 -18.90 -3.99 -68.78
C SER A 438 -20.17 -4.41 -69.54
N GLN A 439 -21.34 -4.32 -68.89
CA GLN A 439 -22.64 -4.62 -69.50
C GLN A 439 -23.04 -3.55 -70.53
N LEU A 440 -22.77 -2.28 -70.23
CA LEU A 440 -22.98 -1.18 -71.17
C LEU A 440 -21.99 -1.28 -72.33
N PHE A 441 -20.72 -1.58 -72.07
CA PHE A 441 -19.71 -1.77 -73.12
C PHE A 441 -20.04 -2.94 -74.05
N ALA A 442 -20.52 -4.07 -73.51
CA ALA A 442 -20.99 -5.20 -74.31
C ALA A 442 -22.12 -4.78 -75.26
N THR A 443 -23.12 -4.04 -74.75
CA THR A 443 -24.23 -3.52 -75.55
C THR A 443 -23.74 -2.56 -76.64
N ASN A 444 -22.86 -1.60 -76.30
CA ASN A 444 -22.33 -0.62 -77.24
C ASN A 444 -21.44 -1.25 -78.32
N THR A 445 -20.70 -2.32 -77.98
CA THR A 445 -19.87 -3.08 -78.94
C THR A 445 -20.74 -3.70 -80.03
N GLU A 446 -21.91 -4.25 -79.68
CA GLU A 446 -22.82 -4.82 -80.67
C GLU A 446 -23.47 -3.74 -81.55
N VAL A 447 -23.84 -2.59 -80.99
CA VAL A 447 -24.37 -1.46 -81.79
C VAL A 447 -23.32 -0.94 -82.80
N GLY A 448 -22.04 -0.87 -82.41
CA GLY A 448 -20.96 -0.47 -83.30
C GLY A 448 -20.76 -1.39 -84.53
N LYS A 449 -21.02 -2.68 -84.39
CA LYS A 449 -20.92 -3.67 -85.49
C LYS A 449 -21.99 -3.50 -86.57
N VAL A 450 -23.13 -2.88 -86.24
CA VAL A 450 -24.20 -2.61 -87.21
C VAL A 450 -23.79 -1.49 -88.18
N GLY A 451 -23.13 -0.44 -87.70
CA GLY A 451 -22.69 0.70 -88.51
C GLY A 451 -21.65 0.33 -89.59
N THR A 452 -20.77 -0.63 -89.30
CA THR A 452 -19.77 -1.12 -90.27
C THR A 452 -20.39 -2.03 -91.33
N THR A 453 -21.43 -2.79 -90.99
CA THR A 453 -22.10 -3.73 -91.91
C THR A 453 -22.79 -3.00 -93.07
N VAL A 454 -23.45 -1.86 -92.81
CA VAL A 454 -24.20 -1.11 -93.83
C VAL A 454 -23.27 -0.43 -94.85
N ASN A 455 -22.13 0.10 -94.41
CA ASN A 455 -21.18 0.78 -95.31
C ASN A 455 -20.52 -0.19 -96.31
N ASN A 456 -20.33 -1.45 -95.93
CA ASN A 456 -19.74 -2.48 -96.78
C ASN A 456 -20.66 -2.92 -97.94
N ILE A 457 -21.99 -2.89 -97.77
CA ILE A 457 -22.93 -3.36 -98.79
C ILE A 457 -22.96 -2.46 -100.03
N VAL A 458 -22.81 -1.14 -99.85
CA VAL A 458 -23.00 -0.14 -100.92
C VAL A 458 -21.74 0.11 -101.76
N ASN A 459 -20.55 -0.03 -101.17
CA ASN A 459 -19.28 0.35 -101.82
C ASN A 459 -18.40 -0.86 -102.23
N GLY A 460 -19.03 -1.99 -102.59
CA GLY A 460 -18.30 -3.17 -103.07
C GLY A 460 -17.66 -4.03 -101.97
N GLY A 461 -17.90 -3.71 -100.70
CA GLY A 461 -17.53 -4.55 -99.55
C GLY A 461 -18.42 -5.78 -99.39
N GLY A 462 -19.53 -5.90 -100.16
CA GLY A 462 -20.46 -7.03 -100.26
C GLY A 462 -21.38 -7.26 -99.04
N ILE A 463 -22.25 -8.27 -99.15
CA ILE A 463 -23.13 -8.76 -98.07
C ILE A 463 -22.58 -10.06 -97.52
N LYS A 464 -22.94 -10.42 -96.28
CA LYS A 464 -22.53 -11.70 -95.69
C LYS A 464 -22.80 -12.83 -96.69
N TYR A 465 -21.72 -13.54 -97.08
CA TYR A 465 -21.63 -14.64 -98.05
C TYR A 465 -21.38 -14.28 -99.52
N PHE A 466 -21.54 -13.03 -99.95
CA PHE A 466 -21.27 -12.61 -101.34
C PHE A 466 -20.54 -11.27 -101.39
N HIS A 467 -19.25 -11.33 -101.72
CA HIS A 467 -18.36 -10.18 -101.80
C HIS A 467 -17.52 -10.24 -103.07
N SER A 468 -17.43 -9.13 -103.80
CA SER A 468 -16.52 -8.95 -104.93
C SER A 468 -15.73 -7.66 -104.71
N ASN A 469 -14.52 -7.78 -104.16
CA ASN A 469 -13.68 -6.63 -103.83
C ASN A 469 -13.03 -6.06 -105.09
N SER A 470 -13.74 -5.18 -105.78
CA SER A 470 -13.29 -4.60 -107.04
C SER A 470 -13.98 -3.28 -107.37
N THR A 471 -13.30 -2.47 -108.17
CA THR A 471 -13.86 -1.28 -108.85
C THR A 471 -13.99 -1.48 -110.36
N LEU A 472 -13.64 -2.68 -110.85
CA LEU A 472 -13.68 -3.06 -112.26
C LEU A 472 -15.12 -3.42 -112.71
N PRO A 473 -15.38 -3.51 -114.03
CA PRO A 473 -16.71 -3.84 -114.55
C PRO A 473 -17.26 -5.18 -114.04
N ASP A 474 -18.58 -5.29 -114.09
CA ASP A 474 -19.34 -6.43 -113.56
C ASP A 474 -19.12 -7.74 -114.36
N SER A 475 -19.52 -8.86 -113.76
CA SER A 475 -19.44 -10.22 -114.32
C SER A 475 -20.46 -10.50 -115.44
N THR A 476 -20.20 -11.49 -116.32
CA THR A 476 -21.10 -11.87 -117.45
C THR A 476 -21.29 -13.39 -117.61
N ALA A 477 -22.54 -13.88 -117.60
CA ALA A 477 -22.90 -15.30 -117.79
C ALA A 477 -23.82 -15.47 -119.01
N THR A 478 -23.36 -16.15 -120.07
CA THR A 478 -24.09 -16.27 -121.37
C THR A 478 -24.37 -17.69 -121.84
N GLY A 479 -23.69 -18.70 -121.28
CA GLY A 479 -24.04 -20.11 -121.49
C GLY A 479 -25.39 -20.45 -120.82
N THR A 480 -26.15 -21.38 -121.39
CA THR A 480 -27.42 -21.83 -120.76
C THR A 480 -27.12 -22.44 -119.39
N ASP A 481 -27.81 -21.94 -118.36
CA ASP A 481 -27.66 -22.29 -116.94
C ASP A 481 -26.24 -22.08 -116.35
N SER A 482 -25.49 -21.07 -116.83
CA SER A 482 -24.15 -20.76 -116.32
C SER A 482 -24.12 -19.72 -115.18
N VAL A 483 -23.04 -19.70 -114.41
CA VAL A 483 -22.82 -18.78 -113.28
C VAL A 483 -21.47 -18.05 -113.42
N ALA A 484 -21.46 -16.72 -113.32
CA ALA A 484 -20.26 -15.87 -113.31
C ALA A 484 -20.18 -15.05 -112.02
N ILE A 485 -19.07 -15.17 -111.29
CA ILE A 485 -18.88 -14.50 -109.98
C ILE A 485 -17.51 -13.82 -109.97
N GLY A 486 -17.50 -12.50 -109.72
CA GLY A 486 -16.31 -11.66 -109.66
C GLY A 486 -16.12 -10.76 -110.90
N PRO A 487 -15.38 -9.65 -110.79
CA PRO A 487 -15.27 -8.65 -111.86
C PRO A 487 -14.72 -9.27 -113.16
N ASN A 488 -15.32 -8.95 -114.31
CA ASN A 488 -14.94 -9.47 -115.63
C ASN A 488 -14.96 -11.01 -115.79
N ALA A 489 -15.59 -11.81 -114.91
CA ALA A 489 -15.71 -13.25 -115.10
C ALA A 489 -16.67 -13.61 -116.26
N VAL A 490 -16.34 -14.66 -117.05
CA VAL A 490 -17.11 -15.08 -118.24
C VAL A 490 -17.36 -16.60 -118.28
N ALA A 491 -18.62 -17.01 -118.20
CA ALA A 491 -19.05 -18.42 -118.34
C ALA A 491 -19.92 -18.62 -119.59
N ASN A 492 -19.37 -19.25 -120.64
CA ASN A 492 -19.94 -19.29 -122.01
C ASN A 492 -20.38 -20.68 -122.51
N ASN A 493 -19.99 -21.77 -121.85
CA ASN A 493 -20.43 -23.13 -122.17
C ASN A 493 -21.59 -23.56 -121.25
N ALA A 494 -22.43 -24.50 -121.70
CA ALA A 494 -23.63 -24.89 -120.96
C ALA A 494 -23.28 -25.64 -119.65
N GLY A 495 -23.89 -25.21 -118.54
CA GLY A 495 -23.70 -25.82 -117.22
C GLY A 495 -22.35 -25.54 -116.52
N ASP A 496 -21.53 -24.63 -117.08
CA ASP A 496 -20.23 -24.27 -116.52
C ASP A 496 -20.31 -23.13 -115.48
N ILE A 497 -19.31 -23.08 -114.60
CA ILE A 497 -19.15 -22.02 -113.59
C ILE A 497 -17.79 -21.35 -113.76
N ALA A 498 -17.79 -20.02 -113.93
CA ALA A 498 -16.58 -19.18 -113.93
C ALA A 498 -16.48 -18.38 -112.63
N LEU A 499 -15.54 -18.78 -111.76
CA LEU A 499 -15.45 -18.28 -110.39
C LEU A 499 -14.14 -17.52 -110.15
N GLY A 500 -14.24 -16.19 -110.03
CA GLY A 500 -13.13 -15.29 -109.75
C GLY A 500 -12.84 -14.31 -110.89
N SER A 501 -12.15 -13.21 -110.59
CA SER A 501 -11.87 -12.11 -111.52
C SER A 501 -11.28 -12.58 -112.85
N GLY A 502 -11.95 -12.34 -113.98
CA GLY A 502 -11.43 -12.72 -115.31
C GLY A 502 -11.32 -14.24 -115.56
N SER A 503 -12.02 -15.08 -114.81
CA SER A 503 -12.05 -16.54 -115.07
C SER A 503 -12.85 -16.86 -116.32
N VAL A 504 -12.42 -17.91 -117.04
CA VAL A 504 -13.01 -18.35 -118.30
C VAL A 504 -13.11 -19.88 -118.34
N THR A 505 -14.20 -20.40 -118.89
CA THR A 505 -14.52 -21.84 -118.95
C THR A 505 -14.10 -22.49 -120.29
N ALA A 506 -13.84 -23.81 -120.30
CA ALA A 506 -13.42 -24.60 -121.47
C ALA A 506 -14.01 -26.04 -121.41
N ALA A 507 -13.88 -26.86 -122.47
CA ALA A 507 -14.46 -28.21 -122.51
C ALA A 507 -13.79 -29.23 -121.53
N ALA A 508 -14.57 -30.16 -120.97
CA ALA A 508 -14.14 -31.14 -119.95
C ALA A 508 -13.25 -32.30 -120.49
N ASN A 509 -12.32 -32.85 -119.67
CA ASN A 509 -11.31 -33.86 -120.05
C ASN A 509 -11.29 -35.12 -119.14
N PRO A 510 -11.47 -36.37 -119.64
CA PRO A 510 -11.53 -37.62 -118.85
C PRO A 510 -10.18 -38.17 -118.29
N THR A 511 -10.13 -38.73 -117.06
CA THR A 511 -8.95 -39.39 -116.43
C THR A 511 -9.32 -40.52 -115.45
N SER A 512 -8.74 -41.73 -115.54
CA SER A 512 -9.24 -42.94 -114.83
C SER A 512 -8.32 -43.63 -113.79
N GLY A 513 -7.06 -43.24 -113.59
CA GLY A 513 -6.16 -43.85 -112.57
C GLY A 513 -4.68 -43.39 -112.58
N ALA A 514 -3.87 -43.86 -111.60
CA ALA A 514 -2.40 -43.69 -111.51
C ALA A 514 -1.66 -44.78 -110.69
N THR A 515 -0.33 -44.90 -110.81
CA THR A 515 0.51 -45.92 -110.12
C THR A 515 1.51 -45.28 -109.15
N ILE A 516 1.53 -45.69 -107.87
CA ILE A 516 2.48 -45.20 -106.84
C ILE A 516 3.19 -46.39 -106.18
N GLY A 517 4.53 -46.42 -106.20
CA GLY A 517 5.33 -47.46 -105.53
C GLY A 517 5.07 -48.89 -106.04
N GLY A 518 4.76 -49.05 -107.32
CA GLY A 518 4.50 -50.36 -107.95
C GLY A 518 3.08 -50.91 -107.79
N THR A 519 2.19 -50.20 -107.08
CA THR A 519 0.77 -50.58 -106.91
C THR A 519 -0.12 -49.64 -107.72
N ALA A 520 -1.02 -50.20 -108.54
CA ALA A 520 -1.94 -49.45 -109.39
C ALA A 520 -3.18 -49.02 -108.59
N TYR A 521 -3.51 -47.74 -108.66
CA TYR A 521 -4.67 -47.15 -108.00
C TYR A 521 -5.67 -46.68 -109.07
N THR A 522 -6.93 -47.08 -108.93
CA THR A 522 -8.05 -46.65 -109.76
C THR A 522 -8.71 -45.42 -109.16
N PHE A 523 -9.08 -44.46 -110.01
CA PHE A 523 -9.71 -43.21 -109.56
C PHE A 523 -11.20 -43.19 -109.89
N ALA A 524 -11.99 -42.60 -108.99
CA ALA A 524 -13.40 -42.32 -109.23
C ALA A 524 -13.58 -41.04 -110.08
N GLY A 525 -14.74 -40.88 -110.73
CA GLY A 525 -15.08 -39.64 -111.47
C GLY A 525 -14.48 -39.52 -112.88
N ALA A 526 -14.20 -40.64 -113.55
CA ALA A 526 -13.36 -40.65 -114.75
C ALA A 526 -13.91 -39.97 -116.01
N THR A 527 -15.19 -39.58 -116.06
CA THR A 527 -15.87 -39.00 -117.25
C THR A 527 -16.71 -37.75 -116.90
N PRO A 528 -16.11 -36.53 -116.86
CA PRO A 528 -16.82 -35.30 -116.49
C PRO A 528 -17.71 -34.74 -117.62
N THR A 529 -18.88 -34.17 -117.28
CA THR A 529 -19.86 -33.58 -118.22
C THR A 529 -19.80 -32.05 -118.34
N SER A 530 -19.18 -31.34 -117.40
CA SER A 530 -18.99 -29.86 -117.39
C SER A 530 -17.74 -29.50 -116.57
N VAL A 531 -17.37 -28.21 -116.51
CA VAL A 531 -16.23 -27.74 -115.70
C VAL A 531 -16.58 -26.61 -114.73
N VAL A 532 -15.89 -26.60 -113.60
CA VAL A 532 -15.80 -25.44 -112.71
C VAL A 532 -14.42 -24.82 -112.94
N SER A 533 -14.39 -23.64 -113.56
CA SER A 533 -13.15 -22.91 -113.79
C SER A 533 -12.95 -21.84 -112.72
N VAL A 534 -11.85 -21.97 -111.98
CA VAL A 534 -11.41 -20.98 -111.00
C VAL A 534 -10.39 -20.00 -111.58
N GLY A 535 -10.16 -20.01 -112.89
CA GLY A 535 -9.07 -19.26 -113.52
C GLY A 535 -9.17 -19.19 -115.04
N ALA A 536 -8.04 -18.89 -115.66
CA ALA A 536 -7.86 -19.01 -117.11
C ALA A 536 -6.47 -19.62 -117.37
N PRO A 537 -6.22 -20.23 -118.54
CA PRO A 537 -4.89 -20.74 -118.88
C PRO A 537 -3.81 -19.65 -118.74
N GLY A 538 -2.76 -19.90 -117.94
CA GLY A 538 -1.71 -18.94 -117.61
C GLY A 538 -2.06 -17.95 -116.48
N ALA A 539 -3.26 -18.05 -115.92
CA ALA A 539 -3.76 -17.30 -114.77
C ALA A 539 -4.57 -18.24 -113.85
N GLU A 540 -4.01 -19.42 -113.58
CA GLU A 540 -4.61 -20.43 -112.72
C GLU A 540 -4.66 -19.94 -111.27
N ARG A 541 -5.67 -20.41 -110.52
CA ARG A 541 -5.79 -20.12 -109.10
C ARG A 541 -5.52 -21.35 -108.27
N GLN A 542 -4.75 -21.16 -107.21
CA GLN A 542 -4.69 -22.12 -106.12
C GLN A 542 -6.08 -22.25 -105.48
N ILE A 543 -6.62 -23.46 -105.45
CA ILE A 543 -7.87 -23.72 -104.72
C ILE A 543 -7.51 -23.90 -103.25
N THR A 544 -7.85 -22.91 -102.45
CA THR A 544 -7.63 -22.91 -101.01
C THR A 544 -8.94 -23.21 -100.29
N ASN A 545 -8.89 -23.60 -99.01
CA ASN A 545 -10.07 -23.95 -98.21
C ASN A 545 -10.93 -25.08 -98.81
N VAL A 546 -10.34 -25.93 -99.64
CA VAL A 546 -10.90 -27.24 -99.95
C VAL A 546 -11.10 -27.94 -98.61
N ALA A 547 -12.31 -28.43 -98.32
CA ALA A 547 -12.57 -29.21 -97.11
C ALA A 547 -11.83 -30.55 -97.19
N ALA A 548 -11.74 -31.26 -96.08
CA ALA A 548 -11.10 -32.57 -96.11
C ALA A 548 -11.93 -33.53 -96.97
N GLY A 549 -11.46 -33.88 -98.16
CA GLY A 549 -12.15 -34.84 -99.02
C GLY A 549 -12.22 -36.24 -98.40
N GLN A 550 -13.29 -36.99 -98.64
CA GLN A 550 -13.35 -38.37 -98.16
C GLN A 550 -12.20 -39.18 -98.77
N LEU A 551 -11.46 -39.92 -97.94
CA LEU A 551 -10.36 -40.78 -98.39
C LEU A 551 -10.87 -42.21 -98.60
N SER A 552 -11.51 -42.46 -99.75
CA SER A 552 -12.05 -43.78 -100.14
C SER A 552 -11.96 -44.01 -101.65
N GLY A 553 -12.01 -45.28 -102.11
CA GLY A 553 -11.82 -45.65 -103.53
C GLY A 553 -12.90 -45.18 -104.50
N THR A 554 -14.03 -44.67 -103.99
CA THR A 554 -15.13 -44.09 -104.77
C THR A 554 -15.20 -42.57 -104.64
N SER A 555 -14.29 -41.95 -103.87
CA SER A 555 -14.33 -40.52 -103.61
C SER A 555 -13.92 -39.71 -104.83
N THR A 556 -14.70 -38.68 -105.12
CA THR A 556 -14.39 -37.64 -106.10
C THR A 556 -14.16 -36.28 -105.43
N ASP A 557 -14.00 -36.28 -104.11
CA ASP A 557 -13.74 -35.08 -103.33
C ASP A 557 -12.30 -34.60 -103.56
N ALA A 558 -12.10 -33.29 -103.67
CA ALA A 558 -10.77 -32.72 -103.71
C ALA A 558 -10.09 -32.87 -102.33
N VAL A 559 -8.84 -33.35 -102.32
CA VAL A 559 -8.03 -33.46 -101.10
C VAL A 559 -7.30 -32.15 -100.80
N ASN A 560 -7.24 -31.75 -99.53
CA ASN A 560 -6.68 -30.47 -99.12
C ASN A 560 -5.29 -30.60 -98.46
N GLY A 561 -4.53 -29.52 -98.39
CA GLY A 561 -3.19 -29.50 -97.76
C GLY A 561 -3.21 -29.78 -96.25
N SER A 562 -4.33 -29.58 -95.56
CA SER A 562 -4.51 -29.89 -94.14
C SER A 562 -4.81 -31.37 -93.86
N GLN A 563 -5.37 -32.14 -94.79
CA GLN A 563 -5.46 -33.60 -94.66
C GLN A 563 -4.08 -34.22 -94.77
N LEU A 564 -3.22 -33.59 -95.56
CA LEU A 564 -1.81 -33.91 -95.69
C LEU A 564 -0.96 -33.36 -94.50
N PHE A 565 -1.39 -32.27 -93.83
CA PHE A 565 -0.69 -31.66 -92.69
C PHE A 565 -1.22 -32.09 -91.31
N ALA A 566 -2.49 -32.48 -91.16
CA ALA A 566 -3.11 -32.94 -89.91
C ALA A 566 -2.68 -34.38 -89.58
N THR A 567 -2.48 -35.22 -90.60
CA THR A 567 -1.73 -36.48 -90.46
C THR A 567 -0.31 -36.24 -89.92
N ASN A 568 0.26 -35.05 -90.15
CA ASN A 568 1.60 -34.67 -89.68
C ASN A 568 1.61 -33.88 -88.34
N GLN A 569 0.58 -33.10 -88.01
CA GLN A 569 0.51 -32.25 -86.79
C GLN A 569 -0.12 -32.93 -85.57
N GLN A 570 -1.06 -33.85 -85.76
CA GLN A 570 -1.64 -34.62 -84.65
C GLN A 570 -0.56 -35.47 -83.95
N VAL A 571 0.47 -35.88 -84.71
CA VAL A 571 1.70 -36.52 -84.21
C VAL A 571 2.53 -35.56 -83.33
N THR A 572 2.52 -34.26 -83.64
CA THR A 572 3.28 -33.23 -82.89
C THR A 572 2.57 -32.76 -81.60
N SER A 573 1.26 -32.48 -81.63
CA SER A 573 0.52 -31.94 -80.46
C SER A 573 0.34 -32.94 -79.31
N ASN A 574 0.14 -34.23 -79.61
CA ASN A 574 0.06 -35.27 -78.57
C ASN A 574 1.37 -35.36 -77.75
N THR A 575 2.51 -35.01 -78.36
CA THR A 575 3.83 -35.02 -77.71
C THR A 575 4.00 -33.85 -76.73
N THR A 576 3.37 -32.70 -76.95
CA THR A 576 3.56 -31.48 -76.14
C THR A 576 2.70 -31.42 -74.88
N ALA A 577 1.43 -31.84 -74.92
CA ALA A 577 0.52 -31.77 -73.77
C ALA A 577 0.92 -32.71 -72.62
N ILE A 578 1.46 -33.88 -72.95
CA ILE A 578 1.96 -34.89 -71.99
C ILE A 578 3.22 -34.37 -71.23
N SER A 579 4.03 -33.52 -71.88
CA SER A 579 5.24 -32.94 -71.28
C SER A 579 4.94 -31.89 -70.21
N ASN A 580 3.89 -31.07 -70.36
CA ASN A 580 3.58 -29.99 -69.42
C ASN A 580 2.96 -30.45 -68.09
N ILE A 581 2.24 -31.57 -68.09
CA ILE A 581 1.67 -32.17 -66.87
C ILE A 581 2.74 -32.94 -66.09
N THR A 582 3.66 -33.61 -66.81
CA THR A 582 4.80 -34.33 -66.20
C THR A 582 5.83 -33.37 -65.59
N ASN A 583 5.89 -32.11 -66.06
CA ASN A 583 6.85 -31.10 -65.62
C ASN A 583 6.29 -30.06 -64.62
N GLY A 584 5.08 -30.28 -64.07
CA GLY A 584 4.59 -29.60 -62.86
C GLY A 584 4.39 -28.07 -62.92
N LYS A 585 4.13 -27.50 -64.10
CA LYS A 585 3.88 -26.05 -64.28
C LYS A 585 2.46 -25.57 -63.94
N ALA A 586 1.57 -26.44 -63.44
CA ALA A 586 0.24 -26.07 -62.92
C ALA A 586 -0.24 -27.09 -61.85
N GLY A 587 -0.54 -26.63 -60.62
CA GLY A 587 -1.04 -27.43 -59.49
C GLY A 587 -1.56 -26.57 -58.31
N PRO A 588 -2.29 -27.13 -57.31
CA PRO A 588 -3.13 -26.37 -56.36
C PRO A 588 -2.42 -25.56 -55.24
N PHE A 589 -1.09 -25.62 -55.12
CA PHE A 589 -0.32 -24.87 -54.10
C PHE A 589 0.85 -24.06 -54.70
N VAL A 590 0.61 -23.24 -55.73
CA VAL A 590 1.63 -22.37 -56.33
C VAL A 590 1.79 -21.03 -55.59
N SER A 591 3.04 -20.64 -55.30
CA SER A 591 3.47 -19.28 -54.91
C SER A 591 4.52 -18.79 -55.89
N ASP A 592 4.27 -17.65 -56.55
CA ASP A 592 5.14 -16.85 -57.44
C ASP A 592 6.14 -17.58 -58.39
N ASN A 593 6.10 -17.20 -59.68
CA ASN A 593 6.86 -17.76 -60.79
C ASN A 593 8.37 -17.39 -60.77
N SER A 594 8.91 -16.90 -59.65
CA SER A 594 10.30 -16.46 -59.49
C SER A 594 11.26 -17.54 -58.98
N VAL A 595 10.75 -18.71 -58.55
CA VAL A 595 11.57 -19.84 -58.05
C VAL A 595 11.45 -21.05 -59.01
N THR A 596 12.56 -21.47 -59.61
CA THR A 596 12.55 -22.38 -60.78
C THR A 596 13.20 -23.76 -60.59
N ALA A 597 13.72 -24.11 -59.40
CA ALA A 597 14.70 -25.20 -59.32
C ALA A 597 14.21 -26.58 -58.80
N THR A 598 13.15 -26.68 -58.00
CA THR A 598 12.71 -27.99 -57.45
C THR A 598 11.20 -28.04 -57.19
N GLN A 599 10.54 -29.11 -57.62
CA GLN A 599 9.10 -29.31 -57.37
C GLN A 599 8.86 -29.74 -55.92
N PRO A 600 7.66 -29.49 -55.34
CA PRO A 600 7.29 -30.08 -54.07
C PRO A 600 7.27 -31.63 -54.18
N VAL A 601 7.83 -32.31 -53.18
CA VAL A 601 7.89 -33.78 -53.09
C VAL A 601 7.09 -34.22 -51.88
N SER A 602 5.97 -34.92 -52.10
CA SER A 602 5.16 -35.56 -51.05
C SER A 602 5.25 -37.09 -51.17
N SER A 603 6.40 -37.67 -50.83
CA SER A 603 6.64 -39.11 -50.96
C SER A 603 6.39 -39.90 -49.68
N GLY A 604 6.17 -39.23 -48.54
CA GLY A 604 5.72 -39.88 -47.31
C GLY A 604 4.28 -40.38 -47.42
N ALA A 605 3.96 -41.50 -46.76
CA ALA A 605 2.59 -41.99 -46.70
C ALA A 605 1.68 -40.96 -46.00
N ASN A 606 0.58 -40.54 -46.64
CA ASN A 606 -0.30 -39.47 -46.15
C ASN A 606 0.39 -38.11 -45.96
N ALA A 607 1.48 -37.84 -46.69
CA ALA A 607 2.20 -36.57 -46.61
C ALA A 607 1.62 -35.51 -47.57
N LEU A 608 1.78 -34.23 -47.22
CA LEU A 608 1.38 -33.08 -48.01
C LEU A 608 2.57 -32.12 -48.19
N ALA A 609 2.89 -31.76 -49.43
CA ALA A 609 3.93 -30.79 -49.76
C ALA A 609 3.37 -29.65 -50.64
N GLY A 610 3.66 -28.40 -50.29
CA GLY A 610 3.26 -27.21 -51.05
C GLY A 610 4.33 -26.11 -51.04
N GLY A 611 4.60 -25.50 -52.19
CA GLY A 611 5.72 -24.57 -52.40
C GLY A 611 6.91 -25.19 -53.16
N TYR A 612 7.68 -24.39 -53.90
CA TYR A 612 8.82 -24.86 -54.67
C TYR A 612 9.92 -25.40 -53.75
N GLY A 613 10.37 -26.63 -53.97
CA GLY A 613 11.38 -27.32 -53.17
C GLY A 613 10.90 -27.83 -51.81
N ALA A 614 9.59 -27.75 -51.53
CA ALA A 614 9.03 -28.32 -50.31
C ALA A 614 9.15 -29.85 -50.32
N SER A 615 9.64 -30.47 -49.26
CA SER A 615 9.88 -31.92 -49.19
C SER A 615 9.20 -32.51 -47.96
N ALA A 616 8.06 -33.19 -48.17
CA ALA A 616 7.34 -33.99 -47.19
C ALA A 616 7.59 -35.49 -47.45
N THR A 617 8.73 -35.99 -47.00
CA THR A 617 9.16 -37.38 -47.20
C THR A 617 8.85 -38.26 -45.98
N GLY A 618 8.52 -37.67 -44.82
CA GLY A 618 8.03 -38.34 -43.63
C GLY A 618 6.55 -38.72 -43.72
N ALA A 619 6.17 -39.85 -43.13
CA ALA A 619 4.77 -40.26 -43.10
C ALA A 619 3.92 -39.29 -42.25
N ALA A 620 2.70 -38.98 -42.70
CA ALA A 620 1.75 -38.06 -42.06
C ALA A 620 2.29 -36.64 -41.81
N SER A 621 3.27 -36.19 -42.60
CA SER A 621 3.84 -34.84 -42.49
C SER A 621 3.10 -33.81 -43.34
N SER A 622 3.05 -32.57 -42.87
CA SER A 622 2.55 -31.41 -43.61
C SER A 622 3.65 -30.37 -43.77
N VAL A 623 4.11 -30.13 -45.01
CA VAL A 623 5.24 -29.25 -45.34
C VAL A 623 4.79 -28.18 -46.33
N ILE A 624 4.70 -26.93 -45.88
CA ILE A 624 4.17 -25.81 -46.67
C ILE A 624 5.13 -24.62 -46.61
N GLY A 625 5.73 -24.27 -47.75
CA GLY A 625 6.67 -23.16 -47.92
C GLY A 625 7.82 -23.50 -48.86
N ASN A 626 8.35 -22.52 -49.59
CA ASN A 626 9.47 -22.78 -50.51
C ASN A 626 10.70 -23.32 -49.76
N SER A 627 11.29 -24.41 -50.25
CA SER A 627 12.42 -25.12 -49.64
C SER A 627 12.18 -25.62 -48.20
N ALA A 628 10.92 -25.76 -47.77
CA ALA A 628 10.61 -26.34 -46.48
C ALA A 628 10.83 -27.86 -46.49
N THR A 629 11.32 -28.49 -45.42
CA THR A 629 11.59 -29.95 -45.44
C THR A 629 11.37 -30.62 -44.08
N ASP A 630 10.70 -31.77 -44.08
CA ASP A 630 10.62 -32.64 -42.88
C ASP A 630 11.78 -33.64 -42.78
N ASN A 631 12.64 -33.73 -43.81
CA ASN A 631 13.75 -34.67 -43.94
C ASN A 631 13.43 -36.11 -43.52
N GLY A 632 12.22 -36.60 -43.83
CA GLY A 632 11.80 -37.98 -43.58
C GLY A 632 11.26 -38.24 -42.19
N VAL A 633 11.12 -37.21 -41.34
CA VAL A 633 10.62 -37.35 -39.98
C VAL A 633 9.09 -37.39 -40.00
N ALA A 634 8.52 -38.51 -39.57
CA ALA A 634 7.08 -38.71 -39.54
C ALA A 634 6.35 -37.77 -38.55
N ASN A 635 5.08 -37.48 -38.81
CA ASN A 635 4.22 -36.60 -38.02
C ASN A 635 4.77 -35.17 -37.87
N SER A 636 5.52 -34.69 -38.85
CA SER A 636 6.11 -33.34 -38.81
C SER A 636 5.13 -32.29 -39.34
N THR A 637 5.09 -31.13 -38.69
CA THR A 637 4.41 -29.93 -39.22
C THR A 637 5.42 -28.84 -39.50
N VAL A 638 5.61 -28.49 -40.78
CA VAL A 638 6.62 -27.54 -41.23
C VAL A 638 5.96 -26.44 -42.07
N VAL A 639 5.97 -25.21 -41.57
CA VAL A 639 5.27 -24.08 -42.22
C VAL A 639 6.16 -22.85 -42.28
N GLY A 640 6.53 -22.41 -43.49
CA GLY A 640 7.37 -21.25 -43.75
C GLY A 640 8.50 -21.54 -44.74
N GLN A 641 8.91 -20.55 -45.53
CA GLN A 641 10.03 -20.72 -46.48
C GLN A 641 11.31 -21.12 -45.74
N GLY A 642 11.96 -22.20 -46.18
CA GLY A 642 13.18 -22.74 -45.59
C GLY A 642 13.01 -23.35 -44.19
N ALA A 643 11.77 -23.50 -43.69
CA ALA A 643 11.55 -24.16 -42.41
C ALA A 643 11.90 -25.66 -42.50
N SER A 644 12.50 -26.25 -41.47
CA SER A 644 12.97 -27.63 -41.56
C SER A 644 12.95 -28.44 -40.26
N ILE A 645 12.81 -29.76 -40.37
CA ILE A 645 13.10 -30.70 -39.29
C ILE A 645 14.37 -31.45 -39.67
N ALA A 646 15.34 -31.58 -38.78
CA ALA A 646 16.57 -32.32 -39.07
C ALA A 646 16.28 -33.83 -39.27
N SER A 647 17.04 -34.48 -40.15
CA SER A 647 16.91 -35.92 -40.39
C SER A 647 17.19 -36.74 -39.13
N GLY A 648 16.47 -37.84 -38.93
CA GLY A 648 16.70 -38.78 -37.82
C GLY A 648 16.09 -38.36 -36.49
N MET A 649 15.32 -37.26 -36.46
CA MET A 649 14.53 -36.91 -35.29
C MET A 649 13.37 -37.90 -35.06
N THR A 650 13.02 -38.09 -33.78
CA THR A 650 11.87 -38.90 -33.36
C THR A 650 10.78 -38.00 -32.75
N GLY A 651 9.54 -38.49 -32.70
CA GLY A 651 8.40 -37.74 -32.16
C GLY A 651 7.70 -36.80 -33.15
N SER A 652 6.65 -36.13 -32.67
CA SER A 652 5.83 -35.19 -33.45
C SER A 652 6.41 -33.78 -33.37
N ASN A 653 7.22 -33.40 -34.36
CA ASN A 653 7.96 -32.14 -34.36
C ASN A 653 7.26 -31.05 -35.17
N VAL A 654 7.40 -29.80 -34.74
CA VAL A 654 6.74 -28.64 -35.35
C VAL A 654 7.76 -27.52 -35.58
N ALA A 655 7.89 -27.05 -36.82
CA ALA A 655 8.69 -25.88 -37.19
C ALA A 655 7.82 -24.84 -37.91
N ILE A 656 7.61 -23.68 -37.30
CA ILE A 656 6.73 -22.63 -37.84
C ILE A 656 7.46 -21.29 -37.95
N GLY A 657 7.39 -20.67 -39.13
CA GLY A 657 8.06 -19.41 -39.47
C GLY A 657 9.18 -19.60 -40.49
N GLN A 658 9.53 -18.55 -41.24
CA GLN A 658 10.60 -18.59 -42.24
C GLN A 658 11.92 -19.04 -41.59
N GLY A 659 12.57 -20.07 -42.15
CA GLY A 659 13.85 -20.59 -41.68
C GLY A 659 13.82 -21.20 -40.28
N SER A 660 12.65 -21.41 -39.66
CA SER A 660 12.52 -22.11 -38.38
C SER A 660 12.99 -23.54 -38.52
N ALA A 661 13.81 -24.04 -37.60
CA ALA A 661 14.25 -25.42 -37.65
C ALA A 661 14.18 -26.13 -36.31
N VAL A 662 13.86 -27.42 -36.37
CA VAL A 662 14.08 -28.33 -35.24
C VAL A 662 15.36 -29.10 -35.53
N THR A 663 16.40 -28.85 -34.74
CA THR A 663 17.75 -29.40 -34.97
C THR A 663 18.22 -30.38 -33.89
N ALA A 664 17.47 -30.52 -32.80
CA ALA A 664 17.78 -31.41 -31.68
C ALA A 664 16.51 -32.09 -31.15
N ALA A 665 16.64 -33.35 -30.74
CA ALA A 665 15.56 -34.13 -30.13
C ALA A 665 15.09 -33.51 -28.80
N ALA A 666 13.83 -33.75 -28.44
CA ALA A 666 13.31 -33.36 -27.14
C ALA A 666 14.13 -34.02 -26.03
N VAL A 667 14.56 -33.23 -25.05
CA VAL A 667 15.38 -33.70 -23.92
C VAL A 667 14.47 -34.03 -22.73
N PRO A 668 14.37 -35.31 -22.31
CA PRO A 668 13.61 -35.66 -21.12
C PRO A 668 14.21 -35.01 -19.88
N THR A 669 13.42 -34.21 -19.17
CA THR A 669 13.86 -33.52 -17.95
C THR A 669 12.90 -33.86 -16.82
N ALA A 670 13.20 -34.94 -16.09
CA ALA A 670 12.34 -35.45 -15.02
C ALA A 670 12.32 -34.55 -13.77
N GLY A 671 13.26 -33.62 -13.66
CA GLY A 671 13.43 -32.78 -12.48
C GLY A 671 14.74 -32.01 -12.46
N ALA A 672 14.98 -31.27 -11.38
CA ALA A 672 16.25 -30.61 -11.09
C ALA A 672 16.49 -30.54 -9.57
N THR A 673 17.75 -30.53 -9.17
CA THR A 673 18.13 -30.25 -7.78
C THR A 673 18.43 -28.76 -7.64
N ILE A 674 17.61 -28.03 -6.89
CA ILE A 674 17.78 -26.60 -6.62
C ILE A 674 18.09 -26.44 -5.14
N GLY A 675 19.27 -25.91 -4.80
CA GLY A 675 19.69 -25.71 -3.40
C GLY A 675 19.75 -27.00 -2.58
N GLY A 676 20.14 -28.12 -3.19
CA GLY A 676 20.21 -29.43 -2.53
C GLY A 676 18.87 -30.18 -2.40
N THR A 677 17.74 -29.54 -2.78
CA THR A 677 16.42 -30.18 -2.80
C THR A 677 16.08 -30.65 -4.21
N ALA A 678 15.69 -31.92 -4.36
CA ALA A 678 15.26 -32.48 -5.64
C ALA A 678 13.80 -32.12 -5.94
N TYR A 679 13.56 -31.53 -7.11
CA TYR A 679 12.24 -31.21 -7.64
C TYR A 679 11.92 -32.12 -8.82
N THR A 680 10.70 -32.66 -8.88
CA THR A 680 10.20 -33.41 -10.04
C THR A 680 9.37 -32.49 -10.92
N PHE A 681 9.60 -32.53 -12.23
CA PHE A 681 8.85 -31.74 -13.21
C PHE A 681 7.78 -32.56 -13.90
N ALA A 682 6.62 -31.95 -14.14
CA ALA A 682 5.59 -32.53 -14.98
C ALA A 682 6.04 -32.55 -16.45
N GLY A 683 5.54 -33.50 -17.25
CA GLY A 683 5.88 -33.58 -18.67
C GLY A 683 7.31 -34.06 -18.96
N ALA A 684 7.90 -34.85 -18.06
CA ALA A 684 9.28 -35.35 -18.13
C ALA A 684 9.69 -36.00 -19.47
N THR A 685 8.74 -36.48 -20.26
CA THR A 685 8.95 -37.11 -21.57
C THR A 685 8.13 -36.41 -22.66
N PRO A 686 8.66 -35.34 -23.29
CA PRO A 686 7.93 -34.63 -24.34
C PRO A 686 7.77 -35.49 -25.61
N ALA A 687 6.63 -35.35 -26.29
CA ALA A 687 6.31 -36.10 -27.51
C ALA A 687 7.04 -35.59 -28.78
N GLY A 688 7.68 -34.43 -28.70
CA GLY A 688 8.40 -33.78 -29.81
C GLY A 688 8.81 -32.35 -29.44
N VAL A 689 9.38 -31.61 -30.39
CA VAL A 689 9.84 -30.23 -30.21
C VAL A 689 9.01 -29.26 -31.05
N PHE A 690 8.61 -28.14 -30.43
CA PHE A 690 7.98 -27.02 -31.12
C PHE A 690 9.00 -25.88 -31.28
N SER A 691 9.33 -25.52 -32.52
CA SER A 691 10.30 -24.48 -32.87
C SER A 691 9.64 -23.34 -33.65
N VAL A 692 9.92 -22.11 -33.21
CA VAL A 692 9.54 -20.87 -33.89
C VAL A 692 10.76 -20.11 -34.44
N GLY A 693 11.92 -20.76 -34.57
CA GLY A 693 13.15 -20.12 -35.06
C GLY A 693 14.31 -21.09 -35.18
N THR A 694 15.52 -20.54 -35.25
CA THR A 694 16.78 -21.28 -35.15
C THR A 694 17.67 -20.61 -34.12
N ALA A 695 18.71 -21.32 -33.65
CA ALA A 695 19.68 -20.74 -32.74
C ALA A 695 20.28 -19.45 -33.37
N GLY A 696 20.21 -18.33 -32.66
CA GLY A 696 20.62 -17.00 -33.12
C GLY A 696 19.57 -16.24 -33.95
N ASN A 697 18.42 -16.85 -34.24
CA ASN A 697 17.25 -16.24 -34.90
C ASN A 697 15.96 -16.65 -34.18
N GLU A 698 15.98 -16.62 -32.85
CA GLU A 698 14.83 -16.93 -32.01
C GLU A 698 13.75 -15.84 -32.13
N ARG A 699 12.48 -16.25 -32.07
CA ARG A 699 11.34 -15.32 -32.14
C ARG A 699 10.71 -15.12 -30.77
N GLN A 700 10.35 -13.88 -30.47
CA GLN A 700 9.51 -13.58 -29.31
C GLN A 700 8.11 -14.17 -29.50
N ILE A 701 7.62 -14.87 -28.48
CA ILE A 701 6.23 -15.33 -28.42
C ILE A 701 5.45 -14.30 -27.58
N THR A 702 4.62 -13.49 -28.23
CA THR A 702 3.78 -12.49 -27.56
C THR A 702 2.38 -13.06 -27.30
N ASN A 703 1.64 -12.45 -26.36
CA ASN A 703 0.27 -12.86 -25.97
C ASN A 703 0.16 -14.26 -25.35
N VAL A 704 1.20 -14.71 -24.64
CA VAL A 704 1.15 -15.93 -23.83
C VAL A 704 0.36 -15.63 -22.54
N ALA A 705 -0.80 -16.26 -22.41
CA ALA A 705 -1.59 -16.21 -21.18
C ALA A 705 -0.80 -16.78 -19.98
N ALA A 706 -1.18 -16.41 -18.76
CA ALA A 706 -0.53 -16.94 -17.56
C ALA A 706 -0.74 -18.46 -17.48
N GLY A 707 0.34 -19.24 -17.50
CA GLY A 707 0.28 -20.70 -17.36
C GLY A 707 -0.19 -21.10 -15.96
N GLN A 708 -0.75 -22.29 -15.79
CA GLN A 708 -1.12 -22.75 -14.44
C GLN A 708 0.15 -23.06 -13.63
N LEU A 709 0.20 -22.63 -12.35
CA LEU A 709 1.29 -22.97 -11.43
C LEU A 709 0.85 -24.12 -10.52
N SER A 710 1.12 -25.35 -10.95
CA SER A 710 0.83 -26.56 -10.17
C SER A 710 1.89 -27.64 -10.42
N SER A 711 1.97 -28.65 -9.55
CA SER A 711 2.93 -29.76 -9.68
C SER A 711 2.73 -30.64 -10.91
N THR A 712 1.61 -30.48 -11.63
CA THR A 712 1.27 -31.23 -12.84
C THR A 712 1.25 -30.34 -14.09
N SER A 713 1.57 -29.05 -13.98
CA SER A 713 1.48 -28.11 -15.10
C SER A 713 2.58 -28.32 -16.14
N THR A 714 2.18 -28.31 -17.41
CA THR A 714 3.08 -28.30 -18.58
C THR A 714 2.93 -27.03 -19.40
N ASP A 715 2.29 -26.00 -18.84
CA ASP A 715 2.04 -24.72 -19.52
C ASP A 715 3.33 -23.89 -19.62
N ALA A 716 3.44 -23.07 -20.67
CA ALA A 716 4.48 -22.05 -20.73
C ALA A 716 4.19 -20.95 -19.69
N VAL A 717 5.18 -20.60 -18.87
CA VAL A 717 5.09 -19.45 -17.97
C VAL A 717 5.36 -18.16 -18.74
N ASN A 718 4.53 -17.14 -18.52
CA ASN A 718 4.74 -15.85 -19.18
C ASN A 718 5.67 -14.93 -18.34
N GLY A 719 6.06 -13.80 -18.94
CA GLY A 719 6.97 -12.84 -18.29
C GLY A 719 6.44 -12.26 -16.98
N SER A 720 5.12 -12.13 -16.80
CA SER A 720 4.53 -11.60 -15.57
C SER A 720 4.65 -12.56 -14.38
N GLN A 721 4.57 -13.88 -14.63
CA GLN A 721 4.71 -14.91 -13.61
C GLN A 721 6.17 -15.03 -13.13
N LEU A 722 7.11 -14.96 -14.07
CA LEU A 722 8.53 -14.91 -13.74
C LEU A 722 8.90 -13.61 -13.01
N PHE A 723 8.33 -12.48 -13.43
CA PHE A 723 8.53 -11.20 -12.76
C PHE A 723 8.02 -11.21 -11.32
N ALA A 724 6.82 -11.76 -11.06
CA ALA A 724 6.28 -11.90 -9.71
C ALA A 724 7.19 -12.75 -8.81
N THR A 725 7.69 -13.88 -9.31
CA THR A 725 8.68 -14.71 -8.60
C THR A 725 9.97 -13.94 -8.33
N ASN A 726 10.50 -13.21 -9.32
CA ASN A 726 11.70 -12.40 -9.16
C ASN A 726 11.54 -11.30 -8.10
N GLN A 727 10.37 -10.63 -8.04
CA GLN A 727 10.06 -9.66 -7.00
C GLN A 727 10.08 -10.29 -5.60
N GLN A 728 9.57 -11.51 -5.46
CA GLN A 728 9.64 -12.24 -4.19
C GLN A 728 11.08 -12.65 -3.84
N VAL A 729 11.86 -13.10 -4.82
CA VAL A 729 13.29 -13.42 -4.63
C VAL A 729 14.06 -12.17 -4.20
N THR A 730 13.88 -11.03 -4.86
CA THR A 730 14.48 -9.75 -4.46
C THR A 730 14.08 -9.38 -3.03
N SER A 731 12.79 -9.52 -2.68
CA SER A 731 12.31 -9.25 -1.32
C SER A 731 13.01 -10.14 -0.28
N ASN A 732 13.15 -11.43 -0.58
CA ASN A 732 13.88 -12.37 0.27
C ASN A 732 15.37 -12.01 0.37
N THR A 733 16.00 -11.63 -0.75
CA THR A 733 17.39 -11.18 -0.78
C THR A 733 17.57 -9.94 0.08
N THR A 734 16.70 -8.93 -0.03
CA THR A 734 16.76 -7.74 0.82
C THR A 734 16.58 -8.09 2.30
N ALA A 735 15.64 -8.98 2.64
CA ALA A 735 15.47 -9.43 4.02
C ALA A 735 16.72 -10.13 4.57
N ILE A 736 17.35 -11.01 3.77
CA ILE A 736 18.60 -11.71 4.13
C ILE A 736 19.76 -10.72 4.25
N THR A 737 19.91 -9.78 3.32
CA THR A 737 20.93 -8.73 3.38
C THR A 737 20.76 -7.88 4.63
N ASN A 738 19.53 -7.53 5.00
CA ASN A 738 19.27 -6.79 6.23
C ASN A 738 19.66 -7.59 7.47
N ILE A 739 19.39 -8.90 7.51
CA ILE A 739 19.85 -9.77 8.60
C ILE A 739 21.39 -9.79 8.68
N ASN A 740 22.06 -10.01 7.55
CA ASN A 740 23.53 -10.13 7.50
C ASN A 740 24.27 -8.81 7.77
N ASN A 741 23.66 -7.65 7.47
CA ASN A 741 24.27 -6.33 7.66
C ASN A 741 23.83 -5.63 8.96
N GLY A 742 23.45 -6.38 10.00
CA GLY A 742 23.17 -5.83 11.33
C GLY A 742 21.73 -5.33 11.55
N GLY A 743 20.84 -5.44 10.56
CA GLY A 743 19.41 -5.18 10.73
C GLY A 743 18.74 -6.17 11.69
N GLY A 744 19.33 -7.35 11.90
CA GLY A 744 18.91 -8.33 12.89
C GLY A 744 17.55 -8.97 12.64
N ILE A 745 17.07 -9.75 13.61
CA ILE A 745 15.70 -10.28 13.68
C ILE A 745 14.98 -9.64 14.85
N LYS A 746 13.63 -9.70 14.90
CA LYS A 746 12.75 -8.93 15.82
C LYS A 746 13.20 -8.79 17.29
N TYR A 747 13.99 -9.71 17.82
CA TYR A 747 14.46 -9.71 19.20
C TYR A 747 15.99 -9.61 19.36
N PHE A 748 16.74 -9.65 18.27
CA PHE A 748 18.20 -9.54 18.24
C PHE A 748 18.60 -8.57 17.14
N HIS A 749 18.88 -7.32 17.51
CA HIS A 749 19.30 -6.26 16.60
C HIS A 749 20.68 -5.74 17.00
N SER A 750 21.59 -5.61 16.04
CA SER A 750 22.94 -5.08 16.24
C SER A 750 23.25 -4.04 15.18
N ASN A 751 23.12 -2.75 15.51
CA ASN A 751 23.43 -1.68 14.56
C ASN A 751 24.95 -1.56 14.33
N SER A 752 25.51 -2.33 13.40
CA SER A 752 26.96 -2.41 13.16
C SER A 752 27.29 -2.90 11.75
N THR A 753 28.41 -2.40 11.22
CA THR A 753 29.04 -2.87 9.97
C THR A 753 30.29 -3.73 10.21
N LEU A 754 30.67 -3.91 11.47
CA LEU A 754 31.79 -4.77 11.88
C LEU A 754 31.43 -6.27 11.70
N PRO A 755 32.43 -7.18 11.63
CA PRO A 755 32.21 -8.61 11.38
C PRO A 755 31.21 -9.29 12.33
N ASP A 756 30.66 -10.41 11.88
CA ASP A 756 29.66 -11.19 12.60
C ASP A 756 30.19 -11.74 13.94
N SER A 757 29.25 -12.07 14.83
CA SER A 757 29.50 -12.77 16.08
C SER A 757 29.92 -14.23 15.84
N THR A 758 30.66 -14.82 16.78
CA THR A 758 31.11 -16.22 16.72
C THR A 758 30.79 -16.95 18.02
N ALA A 759 29.89 -17.95 17.93
CA ALA A 759 29.54 -18.86 19.01
C ALA A 759 30.19 -20.22 18.71
N THR A 760 31.44 -20.42 19.14
CA THR A 760 32.23 -21.63 18.82
C THR A 760 32.07 -22.74 19.87
N GLY A 761 31.66 -22.39 21.09
CA GLY A 761 31.30 -23.36 22.12
C GLY A 761 29.98 -24.07 21.80
N THR A 762 29.89 -25.37 22.12
CA THR A 762 28.62 -26.10 22.05
C THR A 762 27.56 -25.43 22.93
N ASP A 763 26.37 -25.19 22.38
CA ASP A 763 25.26 -24.48 23.05
C ASP A 763 25.59 -23.04 23.52
N SER A 764 26.60 -22.39 22.94
CA SER A 764 26.97 -21.00 23.26
C SER A 764 26.15 -19.96 22.48
N VAL A 765 26.09 -18.73 22.99
CA VAL A 765 25.35 -17.61 22.39
C VAL A 765 26.24 -16.38 22.29
N ALA A 766 26.44 -15.86 21.07
CA ALA A 766 27.15 -14.60 20.84
C ALA A 766 26.19 -13.58 20.20
N ILE A 767 26.06 -12.39 20.80
CA ILE A 767 25.12 -11.34 20.37
C ILE A 767 25.87 -10.02 20.24
N GLY A 768 25.97 -9.50 19.01
CA GLY A 768 26.67 -8.25 18.69
C GLY A 768 27.93 -8.49 17.83
N PRO A 769 28.37 -7.49 17.05
CA PRO A 769 29.48 -7.67 16.12
C PRO A 769 30.78 -8.04 16.84
N ASN A 770 31.59 -8.93 16.27
CA ASN A 770 32.82 -9.45 16.86
C ASN A 770 32.66 -10.08 18.26
N ALA A 771 31.44 -10.33 18.75
CA ALA A 771 31.26 -11.03 20.02
C ALA A 771 31.71 -12.48 19.85
N VAL A 772 32.51 -13.00 20.78
CA VAL A 772 33.08 -14.36 20.71
C VAL A 772 32.72 -15.13 21.97
N ALA A 773 31.88 -16.17 21.84
CA ALA A 773 31.57 -17.11 22.90
C ALA A 773 32.33 -18.43 22.66
N ASN A 774 33.41 -18.65 23.41
CA ASN A 774 34.41 -19.68 23.14
C ASN A 774 34.12 -21.05 23.75
N ASN A 775 33.44 -21.12 24.89
CA ASN A 775 33.28 -22.35 25.66
C ASN A 775 31.81 -22.80 25.70
N ALA A 776 31.59 -24.06 26.07
CA ALA A 776 30.25 -24.66 26.10
C ALA A 776 29.30 -23.88 27.04
N GLY A 777 28.12 -23.51 26.53
CA GLY A 777 27.10 -22.77 27.29
C GLY A 777 27.46 -21.31 27.65
N ASP A 778 28.54 -20.76 27.08
CA ASP A 778 28.92 -19.36 27.29
C ASP A 778 27.96 -18.38 26.59
N ILE A 779 27.86 -17.18 27.14
CA ILE A 779 27.09 -16.08 26.54
C ILE A 779 27.99 -14.83 26.42
N ALA A 780 28.23 -14.36 25.21
CA ALA A 780 28.91 -13.08 24.92
C ALA A 780 27.89 -12.04 24.45
N LEU A 781 27.68 -10.98 25.23
CA LEU A 781 26.71 -9.91 24.94
C LEU A 781 27.41 -8.58 24.65
N GLY A 782 27.14 -8.02 23.47
CA GLY A 782 27.65 -6.72 23.02
C GLY A 782 28.89 -6.80 22.12
N SER A 783 29.18 -5.69 21.44
CA SER A 783 30.25 -5.61 20.43
C SER A 783 31.63 -5.99 20.99
N GLY A 784 32.31 -6.95 20.38
CA GLY A 784 33.67 -7.36 20.79
C GLY A 784 33.76 -8.00 22.18
N SER A 785 32.63 -8.39 22.79
CA SER A 785 32.65 -9.13 24.06
C SER A 785 33.23 -10.52 23.83
N THR A 786 34.17 -10.94 24.66
CA THR A 786 34.78 -12.27 24.58
C THR A 786 34.58 -13.01 25.88
N THR A 787 34.19 -14.30 25.81
CA THR A 787 34.10 -15.16 26.99
C THR A 787 35.41 -15.91 27.21
N ALA A 788 35.67 -16.25 28.47
CA ALA A 788 36.81 -17.03 28.91
C ALA A 788 36.33 -18.27 29.66
N ALA A 789 37.22 -19.24 29.89
CA ALA A 789 36.87 -20.44 30.64
C ALA A 789 36.37 -20.10 32.05
N ALA A 790 35.28 -20.75 32.49
CA ALA A 790 34.72 -20.56 33.82
C ALA A 790 35.77 -20.94 34.89
N VAL A 791 36.08 -20.01 35.81
CA VAL A 791 37.06 -20.21 36.87
C VAL A 791 36.35 -20.50 38.18
N ALA A 792 36.68 -21.63 38.80
CA ALA A 792 36.18 -22.01 40.12
C ALA A 792 36.81 -21.12 41.21
N THR A 793 36.00 -20.43 42.00
CA THR A 793 36.45 -19.67 43.19
C THR A 793 35.77 -20.25 44.43
N THR A 794 36.53 -20.93 45.27
CA THR A 794 36.00 -21.68 46.43
C THR A 794 35.81 -20.82 47.68
N GLY A 795 36.45 -19.65 47.74
CA GLY A 795 36.45 -18.76 48.89
C GLY A 795 37.61 -17.77 48.90
N ASP A 796 37.74 -17.00 49.98
CA ASP A 796 38.85 -16.09 50.24
C ASP A 796 39.22 -16.05 51.73
N THR A 797 40.42 -15.59 52.08
CA THR A 797 40.88 -15.45 53.47
C THR A 797 41.01 -13.98 53.86
N ILE A 798 40.11 -13.50 54.72
CA ILE A 798 40.12 -12.11 55.20
C ILE A 798 40.57 -12.12 56.66
N ASN A 799 41.68 -11.44 56.96
CA ASN A 799 42.30 -11.37 58.31
C ASN A 799 42.54 -12.75 58.96
N GLY A 800 42.99 -13.73 58.16
CA GLY A 800 43.30 -15.09 58.66
C GLY A 800 42.09 -16.01 58.82
N ASN A 801 40.87 -15.52 58.59
CA ASN A 801 39.65 -16.34 58.59
C ASN A 801 39.26 -16.70 57.16
N ALA A 802 39.06 -18.01 56.91
CA ALA A 802 38.62 -18.52 55.62
C ALA A 802 37.10 -18.38 55.45
N TYR A 803 36.68 -17.73 54.37
CA TYR A 803 35.30 -17.59 53.94
C TYR A 803 35.06 -18.45 52.71
N THR A 804 34.03 -19.30 52.74
CA THR A 804 33.63 -20.11 51.59
C THR A 804 32.57 -19.36 50.78
N TYR A 805 32.68 -19.40 49.46
CA TYR A 805 31.70 -18.79 48.56
C TYR A 805 30.69 -19.83 48.06
N ALA A 806 29.47 -19.38 47.75
CA ALA A 806 28.48 -20.20 47.07
C ALA A 806 28.83 -20.33 45.57
N GLY A 807 28.37 -21.40 44.91
CA GLY A 807 28.51 -21.56 43.46
C GLY A 807 29.94 -21.81 42.98
N THR A 808 30.73 -22.57 43.73
CA THR A 808 32.19 -22.77 43.49
C THR A 808 32.56 -23.46 42.18
N THR A 809 31.60 -24.07 41.48
CA THR A 809 31.80 -24.77 40.20
C THR A 809 30.90 -24.18 39.10
N PRO A 810 31.20 -22.99 38.57
CA PRO A 810 30.46 -22.43 37.46
C PRO A 810 30.64 -23.30 36.21
N THR A 811 29.56 -23.54 35.46
CA THR A 811 29.57 -24.37 34.25
C THR A 811 29.87 -23.58 32.97
N SER A 812 29.61 -22.27 32.97
CA SER A 812 29.86 -21.37 31.85
C SER A 812 29.97 -19.91 32.34
N THR A 813 30.27 -18.98 31.42
CA THR A 813 30.40 -17.54 31.73
C THR A 813 29.44 -16.68 30.90
N LEU A 814 28.99 -15.58 31.51
CA LEU A 814 28.34 -14.48 30.81
C LEU A 814 29.31 -13.30 30.75
N SER A 815 29.69 -12.88 29.55
CA SER A 815 30.58 -11.73 29.31
C SER A 815 29.83 -10.58 28.64
N VAL A 816 30.01 -9.37 29.16
CA VAL A 816 29.52 -8.12 28.55
C VAL A 816 30.66 -7.25 28.01
N GLY A 817 31.89 -7.77 27.90
CA GLY A 817 33.06 -7.05 27.38
C GLY A 817 34.32 -7.90 27.37
N ALA A 818 35.34 -7.48 26.61
CA ALA A 818 36.66 -8.11 26.65
C ALA A 818 37.50 -7.51 27.81
N PRO A 819 38.56 -8.20 28.28
CA PRO A 819 39.50 -7.63 29.24
C PRO A 819 40.07 -6.29 28.77
N GLY A 820 39.96 -5.24 29.59
CA GLY A 820 40.34 -3.86 29.25
C GLY A 820 39.29 -3.07 28.45
N ALA A 821 38.16 -3.69 28.12
CA ALA A 821 37.01 -3.09 27.43
C ALA A 821 35.69 -3.53 28.10
N GLU A 822 35.68 -3.57 29.43
CA GLU A 822 34.54 -3.94 30.26
C GLU A 822 33.40 -2.91 30.16
N ARG A 823 32.17 -3.36 30.37
CA ARG A 823 30.96 -2.51 30.33
C ARG A 823 30.31 -2.39 31.70
N THR A 824 29.71 -1.24 31.94
CA THR A 824 28.86 -1.04 33.11
C THR A 824 27.54 -1.80 32.95
N ILE A 825 27.12 -2.50 33.99
CA ILE A 825 25.79 -3.13 34.07
C ILE A 825 24.93 -2.25 34.97
N THR A 826 23.96 -1.55 34.39
CA THR A 826 23.04 -0.65 35.12
C THR A 826 21.70 -1.33 35.37
N ASN A 827 20.92 -0.82 36.33
CA ASN A 827 19.61 -1.37 36.73
C ASN A 827 19.65 -2.81 37.26
N VAL A 828 20.78 -3.22 37.86
CA VAL A 828 20.87 -4.48 38.61
C VAL A 828 20.08 -4.32 39.91
N ALA A 829 19.00 -5.07 40.06
CA ALA A 829 18.24 -5.16 41.31
C ALA A 829 19.15 -5.63 42.46
N ALA A 830 18.77 -5.36 43.71
CA ALA A 830 19.54 -5.83 44.85
C ALA A 830 19.55 -7.37 44.85
N GLY A 831 20.73 -7.97 44.72
CA GLY A 831 20.91 -9.42 44.83
C GLY A 831 20.59 -9.91 46.24
N ARG A 832 20.29 -11.20 46.41
CA ARG A 832 20.12 -11.73 47.77
C ARG A 832 21.45 -11.72 48.52
N VAL A 833 21.44 -11.37 49.80
CA VAL A 833 22.64 -11.41 50.67
C VAL A 833 22.47 -12.57 51.65
N SER A 834 23.05 -13.73 51.32
CA SER A 834 23.05 -14.93 52.17
C SER A 834 24.21 -15.86 51.81
N ALA A 835 24.53 -16.83 52.68
CA ALA A 835 25.64 -17.76 52.48
C ALA A 835 25.54 -18.65 51.24
N SER A 836 24.35 -18.77 50.62
CA SER A 836 24.10 -19.56 49.41
C SER A 836 23.82 -18.70 48.16
N SER A 837 23.98 -17.38 48.25
CA SER A 837 23.66 -16.48 47.14
C SER A 837 24.70 -16.52 46.02
N THR A 838 24.23 -16.61 44.78
CA THR A 838 25.02 -16.50 43.54
C THR A 838 24.55 -15.30 42.70
N ASP A 839 23.77 -14.39 43.29
CA ASP A 839 23.20 -13.23 42.61
C ASP A 839 24.26 -12.13 42.49
N ALA A 840 24.19 -11.28 41.46
CA ALA A 840 25.03 -10.10 41.36
C ALA A 840 24.68 -9.08 42.45
N ILE A 841 25.69 -8.55 43.15
CA ILE A 841 25.53 -7.50 44.16
C ILE A 841 25.54 -6.14 43.47
N ASN A 842 24.54 -5.30 43.73
CA ASN A 842 24.48 -3.95 43.15
C ASN A 842 25.16 -2.90 44.04
N GLY A 843 25.35 -1.69 43.50
CA GLY A 843 26.02 -0.59 44.20
C GLY A 843 25.34 -0.15 45.51
N SER A 844 24.01 -0.30 45.64
CA SER A 844 23.28 0.07 46.86
C SER A 844 23.56 -0.87 48.04
N GLN A 845 23.74 -2.15 47.77
CA GLN A 845 24.09 -3.16 48.79
C GLN A 845 25.53 -2.95 49.29
N LEU A 846 26.44 -2.65 48.36
CA LEU A 846 27.81 -2.29 48.70
C LEU A 846 27.86 -0.96 49.47
N PHE A 847 27.06 0.04 49.06
CA PHE A 847 26.97 1.32 49.77
C PHE A 847 26.42 1.16 51.19
N ALA A 848 25.37 0.35 51.39
CA ALA A 848 24.84 0.04 52.71
C ALA A 848 25.91 -0.62 53.60
N THR A 849 26.62 -1.62 53.07
CA THR A 849 27.72 -2.30 53.77
C THR A 849 28.85 -1.33 54.11
N ASN A 850 29.29 -0.51 53.15
CA ASN A 850 30.33 0.50 53.34
C ASN A 850 29.92 1.57 54.35
N THR A 851 28.64 1.93 54.41
CA THR A 851 28.10 2.88 55.40
C THR A 851 28.22 2.29 56.81
N GLU A 852 27.89 1.01 56.99
CA GLU A 852 28.06 0.32 58.29
C GLU A 852 29.53 0.14 58.67
N VAL A 853 30.39 -0.24 57.71
CA VAL A 853 31.85 -0.29 57.93
C VAL A 853 32.41 1.09 58.28
N GLY A 854 31.91 2.16 57.64
CA GLY A 854 32.26 3.55 57.96
C GLY A 854 31.87 3.94 59.39
N LYS A 855 30.69 3.51 59.87
CA LYS A 855 30.27 3.69 61.27
C LYS A 855 31.21 2.96 62.23
N ILE A 856 31.62 1.74 61.91
CA ILE A 856 32.64 1.02 62.70
C ILE A 856 33.97 1.78 62.69
N GLY A 857 34.40 2.31 61.54
CA GLY A 857 35.59 3.16 61.45
C GLY A 857 35.51 4.40 62.33
N THR A 858 34.35 5.07 62.39
CA THR A 858 34.15 6.20 63.31
C THR A 858 34.12 5.77 64.78
N ALA A 859 33.53 4.60 65.10
CA ALA A 859 33.51 4.07 66.45
C ALA A 859 34.92 3.68 66.94
N VAL A 860 35.70 3.00 66.09
CA VAL A 860 37.11 2.68 66.36
C VAL A 860 37.94 3.96 66.51
N THR A 861 37.76 4.95 65.63
CA THR A 861 38.41 6.27 65.74
C THR A 861 38.06 6.95 67.07
N ASN A 862 36.80 6.86 67.51
CA ASN A 862 36.36 7.42 68.79
C ASN A 862 36.93 6.66 70.00
N ILE A 863 37.15 5.35 69.90
CA ILE A 863 37.84 4.57 70.94
C ILE A 863 39.33 4.95 70.99
N THR A 864 40.02 5.03 69.85
CA THR A 864 41.42 5.47 69.75
C THR A 864 41.62 6.93 70.19
N ASN A 865 40.58 7.76 70.06
CA ASN A 865 40.57 9.14 70.51
C ASN A 865 39.87 9.37 71.87
N GLY A 866 39.63 8.32 72.67
CA GLY A 866 39.07 8.43 74.03
C GLY A 866 37.64 8.95 74.16
N LYS A 867 36.91 9.13 73.05
CA LYS A 867 35.52 9.63 73.01
C LYS A 867 34.46 8.55 73.27
N ALA A 868 34.83 7.28 73.19
CA ALA A 868 33.98 6.16 73.56
C ALA A 868 34.83 5.05 74.21
N GLY A 869 34.62 4.82 75.51
CA GLY A 869 35.32 3.84 76.35
C GLY A 869 34.74 3.88 77.76
N PRO A 870 35.09 2.97 78.68
CA PRO A 870 34.47 2.89 80.02
C PRO A 870 34.67 4.14 80.90
N PHE A 871 35.49 5.12 80.47
CA PHE A 871 35.71 6.39 81.13
C PHE A 871 35.53 7.55 80.12
N VAL A 872 34.27 7.96 79.88
CA VAL A 872 33.88 8.95 78.86
C VAL A 872 34.10 10.40 79.36
N SER A 873 34.62 11.30 78.51
CA SER A 873 34.71 12.74 78.78
C SER A 873 33.90 13.56 77.77
N ASP A 874 33.17 14.57 78.26
CA ASP A 874 32.18 15.38 77.53
C ASP A 874 32.66 15.94 76.17
N SER A 875 31.74 16.03 75.20
CA SER A 875 31.94 16.30 73.78
C SER A 875 32.30 17.75 73.43
N SER A 876 32.55 18.61 74.41
CA SER A 876 32.55 20.07 74.24
C SER A 876 33.94 20.75 74.24
N VAL A 877 35.07 20.03 74.32
CA VAL A 877 36.40 20.67 74.44
C VAL A 877 37.49 20.04 73.55
N THR A 878 38.30 20.88 72.90
CA THR A 878 39.51 20.50 72.15
C THR A 878 40.74 20.47 73.09
N SER A 879 41.08 19.33 73.69
CA SER A 879 42.30 19.19 74.52
C SER A 879 43.02 17.84 74.34
N THR A 880 44.27 17.76 74.81
CA THR A 880 45.23 16.65 74.62
C THR A 880 44.74 15.31 75.15
N GLN A 881 45.04 14.23 74.41
CA GLN A 881 44.64 12.85 74.72
C GLN A 881 45.29 12.34 76.01
N PRO A 882 44.65 11.44 76.78
CA PRO A 882 45.31 10.73 77.87
C PRO A 882 46.46 9.86 77.35
N VAL A 883 47.56 9.76 78.11
CA VAL A 883 48.78 9.04 77.76
C VAL A 883 49.05 7.95 78.79
N SER A 884 49.04 6.67 78.39
CA SER A 884 49.43 5.54 79.25
C SER A 884 50.69 4.87 78.69
N SER A 885 51.87 5.27 79.15
CA SER A 885 53.15 4.76 78.65
C SER A 885 53.84 3.79 79.60
N GLY A 886 53.35 3.64 80.83
CA GLY A 886 53.80 2.61 81.76
C GLY A 886 53.25 1.23 81.41
N ALA A 887 54.01 0.16 81.68
CA ALA A 887 53.54 -1.21 81.46
C ALA A 887 52.32 -1.51 82.36
N ASN A 888 51.20 -1.95 81.80
CA ASN A 888 49.90 -2.14 82.49
C ASN A 888 49.31 -0.86 83.12
N ALA A 889 49.64 0.32 82.62
CA ALA A 889 49.07 1.59 83.12
C ALA A 889 47.69 1.90 82.51
N LEU A 890 46.83 2.57 83.26
CA LEU A 890 45.50 3.04 82.85
C LEU A 890 45.41 4.56 83.01
N ALA A 891 45.06 5.29 81.95
CA ALA A 891 44.81 6.75 81.98
C ALA A 891 43.40 7.07 81.44
N GLY A 892 42.60 7.83 82.19
CA GLY A 892 41.24 8.26 81.81
C GLY A 892 40.95 9.72 82.19
N GLY A 893 40.44 10.52 81.25
CA GLY A 893 40.23 11.97 81.40
C GLY A 893 41.18 12.81 80.53
N PHE A 894 40.76 14.02 80.14
CA PHE A 894 41.52 14.89 79.23
C PHE A 894 42.88 15.27 79.82
N GLY A 895 43.98 15.03 79.09
CA GLY A 895 45.35 15.36 79.54
C GLY A 895 45.88 14.50 80.70
N ALA A 896 45.23 13.37 81.02
CA ALA A 896 45.71 12.45 82.04
C ALA A 896 46.97 11.69 81.57
N SER A 897 48.03 11.56 82.37
CA SER A 897 49.26 10.85 81.99
C SER A 897 49.63 9.80 83.05
N ALA A 898 49.64 8.52 82.68
CA ALA A 898 50.02 7.39 83.52
C ALA A 898 51.33 6.78 82.99
N THR A 899 52.47 7.21 83.55
CA THR A 899 53.79 6.80 83.03
C THR A 899 54.48 5.73 83.90
N GLY A 900 54.01 5.49 85.12
CA GLY A 900 54.47 4.40 86.00
C GLY A 900 53.90 3.02 85.63
N ALA A 901 54.61 1.95 85.98
CA ALA A 901 54.14 0.59 85.73
C ALA A 901 52.96 0.23 86.66
N ALA A 902 51.90 -0.35 86.12
CA ALA A 902 50.66 -0.72 86.83
C ALA A 902 49.94 0.45 87.53
N SER A 903 50.13 1.70 87.08
CA SER A 903 49.45 2.86 87.64
C SER A 903 48.05 3.09 87.05
N SER A 904 47.17 3.73 87.81
CA SER A 904 45.80 4.08 87.40
C SER A 904 45.53 5.57 87.65
N VAL A 905 45.40 6.34 86.57
CA VAL A 905 45.20 7.79 86.61
C VAL A 905 43.84 8.12 86.00
N ILE A 906 42.91 8.64 86.80
CA ILE A 906 41.54 8.97 86.38
C ILE A 906 41.18 10.40 86.82
N GLY A 907 41.13 11.34 85.87
CA GLY A 907 40.78 12.75 86.09
C GLY A 907 41.42 13.69 85.06
N ASN A 908 40.73 14.78 84.67
CA ASN A 908 41.26 15.71 83.67
C ASN A 908 42.55 16.41 84.19
N GLY A 909 43.66 16.30 83.47
CA GLY A 909 44.97 16.88 83.79
C GLY A 909 45.75 16.13 84.87
N ALA A 910 45.29 14.94 85.27
CA ALA A 910 45.95 14.16 86.31
C ALA A 910 47.25 13.50 85.80
N THR A 911 48.33 13.53 86.56
CA THR A 911 49.65 13.05 86.07
C THR A 911 50.39 12.19 87.09
N ASP A 912 50.69 10.95 86.70
CA ASP A 912 51.70 10.09 87.31
C ASP A 912 53.00 10.21 86.51
N ASN A 913 54.03 10.77 87.17
CA ASN A 913 55.37 10.97 86.63
C ASN A 913 56.33 9.81 87.00
N GLY A 914 55.92 8.56 86.77
CA GLY A 914 56.79 7.38 86.77
C GLY A 914 56.72 6.52 88.03
N VAL A 915 55.65 6.64 88.83
CA VAL A 915 55.46 5.92 90.09
C VAL A 915 54.67 4.64 89.85
N ALA A 916 55.30 3.49 90.10
CA ALA A 916 54.66 2.18 89.91
C ALA A 916 53.56 1.90 90.95
N ASN A 917 52.48 1.22 90.54
CA ASN A 917 51.29 0.88 91.33
C ASN A 917 50.52 2.08 91.91
N SER A 918 50.73 3.29 91.41
CA SER A 918 50.05 4.48 91.92
C SER A 918 48.60 4.57 91.45
N THR A 919 47.72 5.12 92.28
CA THR A 919 46.34 5.46 91.88
C THR A 919 46.10 6.96 92.06
N VAL A 920 45.90 7.69 90.96
CA VAL A 920 45.68 9.15 90.95
C VAL A 920 44.26 9.43 90.49
N LEU A 921 43.40 9.91 91.40
CA LEU A 921 41.99 10.19 91.14
C LEU A 921 41.66 11.67 91.39
N GLY A 922 41.14 12.37 90.37
CA GLY A 922 40.68 13.76 90.48
C GLY A 922 41.28 14.72 89.44
N GLN A 923 40.61 15.85 89.18
CA GLN A 923 41.08 16.86 88.21
C GLN A 923 42.39 17.51 88.67
N GLY A 924 43.43 17.47 87.82
CA GLY A 924 44.73 18.10 88.05
C GLY A 924 45.62 17.43 89.11
N ALA A 925 45.21 16.27 89.64
CA ALA A 925 45.96 15.55 90.66
C ALA A 925 47.28 15.00 90.10
N SER A 926 48.41 15.16 90.79
CA SER A 926 49.69 14.62 90.33
C SER A 926 50.50 13.94 91.44
N ILE A 927 51.26 12.93 91.06
CA ILE A 927 52.23 12.26 91.93
C ILE A 927 53.61 12.30 91.25
N THR A 928 54.65 12.68 92.00
CA THR A 928 56.00 12.98 91.46
C THR A 928 57.05 12.08 92.11
N ALA A 929 58.08 11.69 91.35
CA ALA A 929 59.05 10.65 91.69
C ALA A 929 59.74 10.83 93.06
N GLY A 930 59.79 9.74 93.84
CA GLY A 930 60.46 9.67 95.14
C GLY A 930 59.70 8.90 96.24
N LEU A 931 58.50 8.41 95.96
CA LEU A 931 57.61 7.75 96.94
C LEU A 931 57.42 6.27 96.59
N THR A 932 57.69 5.37 97.53
CA THR A 932 57.40 3.92 97.42
C THR A 932 56.22 3.57 98.33
N GLY A 933 55.01 3.49 97.78
CA GLY A 933 53.82 2.90 98.43
C GLY A 933 52.54 3.75 98.38
N SER A 934 51.51 3.18 97.73
CA SER A 934 50.12 3.64 97.44
C SER A 934 49.98 4.91 96.63
#